data_AF-A0A938A750-F1
#
_entry.id   AF-A0A938A750-F1
#
_cell.length_a   1.000
_cell.length_b   1.000
_cell.length_c   1.000
_cell.angle_alpha   90.00
_cell.angle_beta   90.00
_cell.angle_gamma   90.00
#
_symmetry.space_group_name_H-M   'P 1'
#
loop_
_entity.id
_entity.type
_entity.pdbx_description
1 polymer ?
#
loop_
_entity_poly.entity_id
_entity_poly.type
_entity_poly.pdbx_seq_one_letter_code
_entity_poly.pdbx_strand_id
1 'polypeptide(L)'
;MAGIISIGPYKPLDVRTSAVLGGGDIDVDASAGRFEPTPPLKFGLQAAEGVAGAIAEQLANDNEAVVKAADTRLGEAEQTLLFDPQNGYLNTQGQTALTHAPAVLEAYRGALDRELAGTTDDDQRDMLQGLNERRLADFTTLVERHIAAERQRWYDNAGERRIEQMQVEARLHWRDDALFRRALGTTRFEVREKAARKGWDAASTGTALRQQTRRTLVSAIEAAVEHDPDRAQILRTRYDQHIDATDRAALDALLVEALTRQRAEEASAEILNAAPPDGEPSVPQWRLRQAEAIAEPAVRAAAIRRLHSATAADVARARALAEVVLARVLKDSLTDPSQIPVRVWVTLDAEHRQAIETRLDHNARGDDLAANPSLVDALAAEMTRAPDNFLRRDLVPTIARLPLPQWQRFRDWQAGLRGTDPTTEDQLHAIKRGLQLATKILPSDMPDDSAANYRADLVEEIDTWCKVNGKSPDDADITGMFERHFVPLKHVPTSPDADSRPQSRIHEIQDTTTYSPNTEAPWRSMEPAIISELDQATREALPKGILKNSDADAAALELTQVPAGKYPSRINPNGQAVYHDPQSGRYYVHIPYGQGSWQEFDQNGEVVGTTGIGMQQRPGAPKASDTTVRDPRVHLAQAGPYTPAPAPSNDNLEPACIVATHLCMMSAPPPDGSARCMQAEEACVRGAAIVRAAQAAGATNVEGRFSFPDGTYVVVPRVLGMRAWVVPNGRPPAWQ
;
A
#
# COMPACT_ATOMS: atom_id res chain seq x y z
N MET A 1 -54.95 -7.28 -16.54
CA MET A 1 -54.43 -6.10 -15.81
C MET A 1 -53.74 -5.23 -16.84
N ALA A 2 -54.27 -4.03 -17.09
CA ALA A 2 -53.76 -3.11 -18.10
C ALA A 2 -52.74 -2.17 -17.45
N GLY A 3 -51.52 -2.10 -18.00
CA GLY A 3 -50.51 -1.12 -17.65
C GLY A 3 -50.56 0.04 -18.63
N ILE A 4 -50.76 1.25 -18.12
CA ILE A 4 -50.74 2.51 -18.88
C ILE A 4 -49.32 3.06 -18.84
N ILE A 5 -48.70 3.23 -20.01
CA ILE A 5 -47.51 4.08 -20.18
C ILE A 5 -48.03 5.42 -20.71
N SER A 6 -47.83 6.49 -19.94
CA SER A 6 -48.26 7.85 -20.29
C SER A 6 -47.09 8.63 -20.89
N ILE A 7 -47.23 9.04 -22.15
CA ILE A 7 -46.36 10.01 -22.82
C ILE A 7 -47.29 11.17 -23.25
N GLY A 8 -47.11 12.37 -22.71
CA GLY A 8 -47.80 13.57 -23.20
C GLY A 8 -46.93 14.35 -24.20
N PRO A 9 -47.42 15.45 -24.81
CA PRO A 9 -48.76 15.69 -25.32
C PRO A 9 -48.69 15.98 -26.83
N TYR A 10 -49.01 15.00 -27.67
CA TYR A 10 -49.37 15.25 -29.07
C TYR A 10 -50.73 14.62 -29.37
N LYS A 11 -51.58 15.36 -30.09
CA LYS A 11 -52.94 14.99 -30.48
C LYS A 11 -52.99 13.57 -31.07
N PRO A 12 -53.95 12.72 -30.68
CA PRO A 12 -54.12 11.42 -31.32
C PRO A 12 -54.68 11.60 -32.74
N LEU A 13 -53.94 11.11 -33.73
CA LEU A 13 -54.49 10.74 -35.02
C LEU A 13 -55.25 9.43 -34.83
N ASP A 14 -56.56 9.47 -35.08
CA ASP A 14 -57.46 8.32 -35.02
C ASP A 14 -57.18 7.44 -36.25
N VAL A 15 -56.31 6.44 -36.11
CA VAL A 15 -56.08 5.42 -37.14
C VAL A 15 -56.79 4.14 -36.71
N ARG A 16 -57.98 3.93 -37.25
CA ARG A 16 -58.66 2.63 -37.21
C ARG A 16 -58.05 1.72 -38.28
N THR A 17 -57.36 0.66 -37.88
CA THR A 17 -57.06 -0.46 -38.75
C THR A 17 -58.23 -1.44 -38.73
N SER A 18 -59.06 -1.40 -39.78
CA SER A 18 -59.97 -2.50 -40.10
C SER A 18 -59.21 -3.51 -40.96
N ALA A 19 -59.01 -4.72 -40.43
CA ALA A 19 -58.59 -5.86 -41.22
C ALA A 19 -59.68 -6.18 -42.26
N VAL A 20 -59.39 -5.95 -43.55
CA VAL A 20 -60.21 -6.46 -44.65
C VAL A 20 -59.55 -7.73 -45.18
N LEU A 21 -60.18 -8.86 -44.86
CA LEU A 21 -59.99 -10.15 -45.52
C LEU A 21 -60.85 -10.13 -46.79
N GLY A 22 -60.22 -10.26 -47.96
CA GLY A 22 -60.93 -10.48 -49.22
C GLY A 22 -60.18 -9.88 -50.40
N GLY A 23 -59.69 -10.74 -51.29
CA GLY A 23 -59.10 -10.34 -52.56
C GLY A 23 -60.10 -9.59 -53.44
N GLY A 24 -59.60 -8.58 -54.13
CA GLY A 24 -60.27 -7.88 -55.21
C GLY A 24 -59.25 -7.55 -56.28
N ASP A 25 -59.40 -8.17 -57.44
CA ASP A 25 -58.66 -7.86 -58.66
C ASP A 25 -58.98 -6.43 -59.11
N ILE A 26 -57.96 -5.68 -59.52
CA ILE A 26 -58.12 -4.39 -60.19
C ILE A 26 -58.23 -4.67 -61.69
N ASP A 27 -59.45 -4.58 -62.20
CA ASP A 27 -59.77 -4.60 -63.63
C ASP A 27 -59.61 -3.17 -64.18
N VAL A 28 -58.66 -2.97 -65.10
CA VAL A 28 -58.43 -1.67 -65.75
C VAL A 28 -59.23 -1.65 -67.05
N ASP A 29 -60.37 -0.95 -67.02
CA ASP A 29 -61.20 -0.69 -68.21
C ASP A 29 -60.50 0.32 -69.13
N ALA A 30 -59.83 -0.22 -70.15
CA ALA A 30 -59.29 0.53 -71.28
C ALA A 30 -60.29 0.48 -72.45
N SER A 31 -61.39 1.25 -72.40
CA SER A 31 -62.28 1.39 -73.54
C SER A 31 -63.01 2.75 -73.66
N ALA A 32 -62.31 3.76 -74.18
CA ALA A 32 -62.97 4.89 -74.85
C ALA A 32 -62.08 5.55 -75.91
N GLY A 33 -62.47 5.40 -77.19
CA GLY A 33 -61.96 6.23 -78.28
C GLY A 33 -61.35 5.48 -79.47
N ARG A 34 -62.18 4.80 -80.28
CA ARG A 34 -61.82 4.36 -81.64
C ARG A 34 -61.89 5.55 -82.60
N PHE A 35 -60.75 5.93 -83.20
CA PHE A 35 -60.70 6.63 -84.49
C PHE A 35 -59.86 5.77 -85.45
N GLU A 36 -60.42 5.47 -86.63
CA GLU A 36 -59.75 4.72 -87.68
C GLU A 36 -58.75 5.58 -88.50
N PRO A 37 -57.76 4.96 -89.18
CA PRO A 37 -56.57 5.64 -89.70
C PRO A 37 -56.61 5.90 -91.22
N THR A 38 -55.88 6.93 -91.66
CA THR A 38 -55.41 7.11 -93.05
C THR A 38 -53.86 7.06 -93.09
N PRO A 39 -53.19 6.30 -93.98
CA PRO A 39 -51.74 6.36 -94.20
C PRO A 39 -51.39 7.23 -95.43
N PRO A 40 -50.13 7.65 -95.72
CA PRO A 40 -48.86 7.18 -95.13
C PRO A 40 -47.90 8.32 -94.72
N LEU A 41 -47.58 8.43 -93.42
CA LEU A 41 -46.41 9.18 -92.91
C LEU A 41 -45.91 8.54 -91.59
N LYS A 42 -46.08 7.22 -91.43
CA LYS A 42 -45.86 6.49 -90.16
C LYS A 42 -44.50 5.82 -90.00
N PHE A 43 -43.67 5.74 -91.04
CA PHE A 43 -42.37 5.04 -90.94
C PHE A 43 -41.23 5.90 -90.36
N GLY A 44 -41.37 7.22 -90.29
CA GLY A 44 -40.35 8.12 -89.72
C GLY A 44 -40.53 8.44 -88.22
N LEU A 45 -41.77 8.41 -87.70
CA LEU A 45 -42.06 8.81 -86.31
C LEU A 45 -41.92 7.64 -85.31
N GLN A 46 -42.27 6.41 -85.71
CA GLN A 46 -42.17 5.22 -84.85
C GLN A 46 -40.70 4.81 -84.57
N ALA A 47 -39.77 5.16 -85.47
CA ALA A 47 -38.34 4.97 -85.23
C ALA A 47 -37.77 6.03 -84.26
N ALA A 48 -38.30 7.26 -84.27
CA ALA A 48 -37.88 8.32 -83.36
C ALA A 48 -38.42 8.12 -81.92
N GLU A 49 -39.64 7.59 -81.78
CA GLU A 49 -40.22 7.21 -80.47
C GLU A 49 -39.45 6.04 -79.81
N GLY A 50 -38.99 5.07 -80.60
CA GLY A 50 -38.17 3.95 -80.09
C GLY A 50 -36.77 4.38 -79.63
N VAL A 51 -36.14 5.34 -80.31
CA VAL A 51 -34.82 5.87 -79.92
C VAL A 51 -34.93 6.78 -78.69
N ALA A 52 -35.98 7.61 -78.59
CA ALA A 52 -36.22 8.43 -77.39
C ALA A 52 -36.51 7.57 -76.16
N GLY A 53 -37.28 6.48 -76.32
CA GLY A 53 -37.52 5.50 -75.26
C GLY A 53 -36.25 4.80 -74.79
N ALA A 54 -35.41 4.34 -75.71
CA ALA A 54 -34.14 3.69 -75.37
C ALA A 54 -33.16 4.62 -74.66
N ILE A 55 -33.11 5.91 -75.04
CA ILE A 55 -32.27 6.90 -74.37
C ILE A 55 -32.79 7.21 -72.96
N ALA A 56 -34.11 7.33 -72.78
CA ALA A 56 -34.72 7.56 -71.47
C ALA A 56 -34.52 6.36 -70.53
N GLU A 57 -34.66 5.14 -71.04
CA GLU A 57 -34.39 3.91 -70.29
C GLU A 57 -32.91 3.81 -69.91
N GLN A 58 -32.00 4.14 -70.83
CA GLN A 58 -30.56 4.16 -70.53
C GLN A 58 -30.21 5.20 -69.47
N LEU A 59 -30.77 6.41 -69.54
CA LEU A 59 -30.58 7.45 -68.52
C LEU A 59 -31.13 7.02 -67.15
N ALA A 60 -32.30 6.38 -67.11
CA ALA A 60 -32.87 5.86 -65.87
C ALA A 60 -31.97 4.76 -65.25
N ASN A 61 -31.44 3.86 -66.08
CA ASN A 61 -30.51 2.82 -65.65
C ASN A 61 -29.19 3.41 -65.13
N ASP A 62 -28.66 4.44 -65.79
CA ASP A 62 -27.44 5.14 -65.36
C ASP A 62 -27.66 5.87 -64.02
N ASN A 63 -28.81 6.55 -63.86
CA ASN A 63 -29.19 7.22 -62.61
C ASN A 63 -29.33 6.21 -61.45
N GLU A 64 -30.00 5.08 -61.69
CA GLU A 64 -30.14 4.02 -60.69
C GLU A 64 -28.77 3.44 -60.26
N ALA A 65 -27.85 3.22 -61.21
CA ALA A 65 -26.52 2.71 -60.92
C ALA A 65 -25.70 3.65 -60.03
N VAL A 66 -25.77 4.97 -60.28
CA VAL A 66 -25.11 6.00 -59.46
C VAL A 66 -25.69 6.01 -58.04
N VAL A 67 -27.01 5.97 -57.90
CA VAL A 67 -27.70 5.96 -56.59
C VAL A 67 -27.33 4.71 -55.79
N LYS A 68 -27.29 3.53 -56.41
CA LYS A 68 -26.87 2.27 -55.75
C LYS A 68 -25.42 2.33 -55.27
N ALA A 69 -24.53 2.93 -56.05
CA ALA A 69 -23.14 3.09 -55.66
C ALA A 69 -22.99 4.05 -54.46
N ALA A 70 -23.74 5.15 -54.45
CA ALA A 70 -23.80 6.09 -53.32
C ALA A 70 -24.36 5.44 -52.05
N ASP A 71 -25.46 4.68 -52.16
CA ASP A 71 -26.05 3.94 -51.04
C ASP A 71 -25.08 2.88 -50.46
N THR A 72 -24.33 2.20 -51.32
CA THR A 72 -23.30 1.23 -50.87
C THR A 72 -22.23 1.91 -50.03
N ARG A 73 -21.69 3.05 -50.48
CA ARG A 73 -20.68 3.82 -49.73
C ARG A 73 -21.23 4.39 -48.42
N LEU A 74 -22.48 4.84 -48.41
CA LEU A 74 -23.14 5.27 -47.18
C LEU A 74 -23.28 4.10 -46.19
N GLY A 75 -23.54 2.89 -46.68
CA GLY A 75 -23.58 1.70 -45.84
C GLY A 75 -22.24 1.27 -45.28
N GLU A 76 -21.15 1.45 -46.02
CA GLU A 76 -19.79 1.26 -45.49
C GLU A 76 -19.46 2.28 -44.41
N ALA A 77 -19.88 3.54 -44.58
CA ALA A 77 -19.72 4.59 -43.57
C ALA A 77 -20.53 4.27 -42.30
N GLU A 78 -21.79 3.85 -42.44
CA GLU A 78 -22.63 3.36 -41.34
C GLU A 78 -21.95 2.21 -40.59
N GLN A 79 -21.49 1.19 -41.32
CA GLN A 79 -20.85 0.01 -40.76
C GLN A 79 -19.60 0.39 -39.96
N THR A 80 -18.78 1.29 -40.50
CA THR A 80 -17.57 1.78 -39.85
C THR A 80 -17.90 2.58 -38.59
N LEU A 81 -18.87 3.51 -38.66
CA LEU A 81 -19.24 4.35 -37.53
C LEU A 81 -19.83 3.56 -36.37
N LEU A 82 -20.61 2.50 -36.64
CA LEU A 82 -21.32 1.75 -35.61
C LEU A 82 -20.55 0.52 -35.12
N PHE A 83 -19.93 -0.22 -36.04
CA PHE A 83 -19.47 -1.59 -35.81
C PHE A 83 -17.96 -1.79 -36.00
N ASP A 84 -17.18 -0.73 -36.29
CA ASP A 84 -15.72 -0.85 -36.31
C ASP A 84 -15.21 -1.42 -34.96
N PRO A 85 -14.41 -2.50 -34.95
CA PRO A 85 -14.02 -3.16 -33.70
C PRO A 85 -13.27 -2.26 -32.72
N GLN A 86 -12.58 -1.22 -33.23
CA GLN A 86 -11.76 -0.34 -32.40
C GLN A 86 -12.47 0.96 -32.06
N ASN A 87 -13.19 1.54 -33.01
CA ASN A 87 -13.75 2.89 -32.94
C ASN A 87 -15.28 2.93 -33.12
N GLY A 88 -15.91 1.79 -33.35
CA GLY A 88 -17.35 1.68 -33.55
C GLY A 88 -18.12 2.18 -32.34
N TYR A 89 -19.11 3.03 -32.57
CA TYR A 89 -19.88 3.69 -31.53
C TYR A 89 -20.55 2.68 -30.57
N LEU A 90 -21.02 1.55 -31.08
CA LEU A 90 -21.66 0.51 -30.26
C LEU A 90 -20.69 -0.21 -29.31
N ASN A 91 -19.38 -0.06 -29.51
CA ASN A 91 -18.35 -0.58 -28.60
C ASN A 91 -18.05 0.40 -27.45
N THR A 92 -18.53 1.64 -27.53
CA THR A 92 -18.38 2.61 -26.44
C THR A 92 -19.33 2.29 -25.28
N GLN A 93 -18.88 2.54 -24.05
CA GLN A 93 -19.63 2.20 -22.84
C GLN A 93 -19.75 3.39 -21.87
N GLY A 94 -20.78 3.34 -21.02
CA GLY A 94 -21.01 4.29 -19.94
C GLY A 94 -21.05 5.74 -20.41
N GLN A 95 -20.39 6.64 -19.68
CA GLN A 95 -20.41 8.07 -19.97
C GLN A 95 -19.85 8.42 -21.36
N THR A 96 -18.86 7.67 -21.86
CA THR A 96 -18.27 7.91 -23.18
C THR A 96 -19.29 7.72 -24.30
N ALA A 97 -20.16 6.71 -24.20
CA ALA A 97 -21.23 6.51 -25.18
C ALA A 97 -22.20 7.70 -25.21
N LEU A 98 -22.53 8.27 -24.04
CA LEU A 98 -23.42 9.42 -23.94
C LEU A 98 -22.81 10.68 -24.57
N THR A 99 -21.51 10.90 -24.36
CA THR A 99 -20.82 12.10 -24.86
C THR A 99 -20.51 12.01 -26.36
N HIS A 100 -20.32 10.81 -26.91
CA HIS A 100 -19.93 10.62 -28.31
C HIS A 100 -21.13 10.55 -29.28
N ALA A 101 -22.36 10.34 -28.80
CA ALA A 101 -23.52 10.19 -29.66
C ALA A 101 -23.75 11.35 -30.65
N PRO A 102 -23.66 12.63 -30.26
CA PRO A 102 -23.88 13.73 -31.20
C PRO A 102 -22.84 13.75 -32.32
N ALA A 103 -21.59 13.42 -32.01
CA ALA A 103 -20.51 13.37 -32.99
C ALA A 103 -20.73 12.26 -34.02
N VAL A 104 -21.30 11.12 -33.62
CA VAL A 104 -21.60 10.00 -34.52
C VAL A 104 -22.77 10.31 -35.44
N LEU A 105 -23.82 10.96 -34.93
CA LEU A 105 -24.94 11.45 -35.76
C LEU A 105 -24.49 12.51 -36.77
N GLU A 106 -23.64 13.45 -36.34
CA GLU A 106 -23.05 14.46 -37.23
C GLU A 106 -22.13 13.83 -38.28
N ALA A 107 -21.31 12.84 -37.90
CA ALA A 107 -20.44 12.13 -38.85
C ALA A 107 -21.25 11.37 -39.91
N TYR A 108 -22.38 10.76 -39.53
CA TYR A 108 -23.28 10.10 -40.47
C TYR A 108 -23.97 11.10 -41.41
N ARG A 109 -24.46 12.24 -40.90
CA ARG A 109 -25.00 13.33 -41.73
C ARG A 109 -23.95 13.88 -42.71
N GLY A 110 -22.72 14.08 -42.24
CA GLY A 110 -21.61 14.48 -43.11
C GLY A 110 -21.22 13.41 -44.15
N ALA A 111 -21.50 12.13 -43.93
CA ALA A 111 -21.37 11.10 -44.96
C ALA A 111 -22.50 11.21 -45.99
N LEU A 112 -23.74 11.39 -45.54
CA LEU A 112 -24.90 11.61 -46.39
C LEU A 112 -24.73 12.85 -47.30
N ASP A 113 -24.34 13.99 -46.74
CA ASP A 113 -24.14 15.23 -47.49
C ASP A 113 -23.05 15.09 -48.56
N ARG A 114 -21.99 14.32 -48.28
CA ARG A 114 -20.94 14.03 -49.26
C ARG A 114 -21.46 13.20 -50.44
N GLU A 115 -22.31 12.20 -50.18
CA GLU A 115 -22.89 11.39 -51.24
C GLU A 115 -23.93 12.18 -52.07
N LEU A 116 -24.74 13.04 -51.43
CA LEU A 116 -25.65 13.96 -52.13
C LEU A 116 -24.91 15.00 -52.99
N ALA A 117 -23.77 15.50 -52.52
CA ALA A 117 -22.92 16.39 -53.32
C ALA A 117 -22.26 15.68 -54.52
N GLY A 118 -22.14 14.35 -54.47
CA GLY A 118 -21.57 13.52 -55.53
C GLY A 118 -22.55 13.19 -56.66
N THR A 119 -23.86 13.33 -56.45
CA THR A 119 -24.88 13.11 -57.48
C THR A 119 -25.04 14.34 -58.39
N THR A 120 -24.99 14.12 -59.71
CA THR A 120 -24.99 15.20 -60.71
C THR A 120 -26.40 15.61 -61.13
N ASP A 121 -27.34 14.66 -61.16
CA ASP A 121 -28.72 14.87 -61.60
C ASP A 121 -29.66 15.16 -60.41
N ASP A 122 -30.71 15.95 -60.64
CA ASP A 122 -31.77 16.22 -59.67
C ASP A 122 -32.55 14.92 -59.38
N ASP A 123 -32.81 14.10 -60.40
CA ASP A 123 -33.51 12.81 -60.25
C ASP A 123 -32.70 11.82 -59.38
N GLN A 124 -31.36 11.81 -59.51
CA GLN A 124 -30.47 11.01 -58.65
C GLN A 124 -30.53 11.48 -57.20
N ARG A 125 -30.57 12.81 -56.97
CA ARG A 125 -30.66 13.40 -55.64
C ARG A 125 -31.97 13.03 -54.97
N ASP A 126 -33.08 13.13 -55.68
CA ASP A 126 -34.41 12.79 -55.15
C ASP A 126 -34.52 11.29 -54.81
N MET A 127 -34.03 10.41 -55.70
CA MET A 127 -33.98 8.96 -55.45
C MET A 127 -33.14 8.62 -54.22
N LEU A 128 -31.95 9.22 -54.08
CA LEU A 128 -31.05 8.98 -52.97
C LEU A 128 -31.61 9.53 -51.65
N GLN A 129 -32.24 10.71 -51.66
CA GLN A 129 -32.90 11.29 -50.49
C GLN A 129 -34.01 10.38 -49.96
N GLY A 130 -34.87 9.84 -50.83
CA GLY A 130 -35.97 8.96 -50.42
C GLY A 130 -35.52 7.67 -49.72
N LEU A 131 -34.36 7.12 -50.11
CA LEU A 131 -33.75 5.98 -49.42
C LEU A 131 -33.15 6.39 -48.06
N ASN A 132 -32.46 7.53 -48.03
CA ASN A 132 -31.68 7.96 -46.89
C ASN A 132 -32.51 8.49 -45.73
N GLU A 133 -33.71 9.01 -45.95
CA GLU A 133 -34.62 9.42 -44.87
C GLU A 133 -34.95 8.25 -43.93
N ARG A 134 -35.25 7.07 -44.49
CA ARG A 134 -35.53 5.86 -43.71
C ARG A 134 -34.26 5.38 -42.98
N ARG A 135 -33.15 5.37 -43.70
CA ARG A 135 -31.86 4.92 -43.16
C ARG A 135 -31.37 5.80 -42.01
N LEU A 136 -31.50 7.12 -42.13
CA LEU A 136 -31.17 8.06 -41.06
C LEU A 136 -32.06 7.86 -39.83
N ALA A 137 -33.35 7.58 -40.02
CA ALA A 137 -34.27 7.27 -38.92
C ALA A 137 -33.87 5.98 -38.19
N ASP A 138 -33.50 4.93 -38.94
CA ASP A 138 -33.03 3.66 -38.37
C ASP A 138 -31.69 3.83 -37.63
N PHE A 139 -30.73 4.52 -38.25
CA PHE A 139 -29.43 4.85 -37.64
C PHE A 139 -29.61 5.62 -36.32
N THR A 140 -30.47 6.63 -36.34
CA THR A 140 -30.77 7.45 -35.15
C THR A 140 -31.41 6.59 -34.06
N THR A 141 -32.38 5.74 -34.41
CA THR A 141 -33.05 4.83 -33.47
C THR A 141 -32.06 3.87 -32.81
N LEU A 142 -31.09 3.35 -33.57
CA LEU A 142 -30.05 2.46 -33.06
C LEU A 142 -29.12 3.19 -32.08
N VAL A 143 -28.65 4.38 -32.45
CA VAL A 143 -27.81 5.25 -31.60
C VAL A 143 -28.54 5.59 -30.30
N GLU A 144 -29.81 6.00 -30.37
CA GLU A 144 -30.63 6.32 -29.21
C GLU A 144 -30.86 5.13 -28.28
N ARG A 145 -31.13 3.94 -28.84
CA ARG A 145 -31.28 2.70 -28.07
C ARG A 145 -29.98 2.36 -27.33
N HIS A 146 -28.82 2.51 -27.98
CA HIS A 146 -27.52 2.29 -27.35
C HIS A 146 -27.26 3.28 -26.20
N ILE A 147 -27.48 4.58 -26.42
CA ILE A 147 -27.34 5.61 -25.37
C ILE A 147 -28.23 5.32 -24.17
N ALA A 148 -29.48 4.92 -24.40
CA ALA A 148 -30.41 4.61 -23.33
C ALA A 148 -29.91 3.43 -22.47
N ALA A 149 -29.40 2.38 -23.11
CA ALA A 149 -28.81 1.23 -22.43
C ALA A 149 -27.54 1.61 -21.64
N GLU A 150 -26.63 2.36 -22.25
CA GLU A 150 -25.38 2.78 -21.60
C GLU A 150 -25.60 3.80 -20.49
N ARG A 151 -26.62 4.66 -20.59
CA ARG A 151 -27.02 5.58 -19.52
C ARG A 151 -27.47 4.81 -18.29
N GLN A 152 -28.28 3.78 -18.48
CA GLN A 152 -28.73 2.92 -17.38
C GLN A 152 -27.56 2.17 -16.72
N ARG A 153 -26.65 1.60 -17.53
CA ARG A 153 -25.41 0.96 -17.03
C ARG A 153 -24.55 1.93 -16.24
N TRP A 154 -24.38 3.15 -16.73
CA TRP A 154 -23.60 4.17 -16.04
C TRP A 154 -24.17 4.54 -14.66
N TYR A 155 -25.48 4.76 -14.55
CA TYR A 155 -26.12 5.03 -13.26
C TYR A 155 -26.01 3.86 -12.28
N ASP A 156 -26.13 2.62 -12.77
CA ASP A 156 -25.99 1.44 -11.93
C ASP A 156 -24.56 1.27 -11.41
N ASN A 157 -23.56 1.47 -12.27
CA ASN A 157 -22.14 1.44 -11.89
C ASN A 157 -21.79 2.56 -10.90
N ALA A 158 -22.33 3.78 -11.09
CA ALA A 158 -22.13 4.89 -10.17
C ALA A 158 -22.74 4.61 -8.79
N GLY A 159 -23.95 4.05 -8.74
CA GLY A 159 -24.61 3.65 -7.50
C GLY A 159 -23.86 2.52 -6.77
N GLU A 160 -23.35 1.52 -7.51
CA GLU A 160 -22.51 0.45 -6.94
C GLU A 160 -21.24 0.99 -6.30
N ARG A 161 -20.49 1.85 -7.00
CA ARG A 161 -19.29 2.49 -6.44
C ARG A 161 -19.61 3.30 -5.18
N ARG A 162 -20.76 3.97 -5.15
CA ARG A 162 -21.20 4.71 -3.97
C ARG A 162 -21.55 3.77 -2.82
N ILE A 163 -22.19 2.64 -3.07
CA ILE A 163 -22.44 1.61 -2.04
C ILE A 163 -21.11 1.11 -1.46
N GLU A 164 -20.14 0.79 -2.29
CA GLU A 164 -18.80 0.34 -1.88
C GLU A 164 -18.09 1.41 -1.04
N GLN A 165 -18.14 2.68 -1.46
CA GLN A 165 -17.60 3.78 -0.68
C GLN A 165 -18.27 3.88 0.70
N MET A 166 -19.60 3.76 0.78
CA MET A 166 -20.31 3.79 2.07
C MET A 166 -19.98 2.58 2.95
N GLN A 167 -19.63 1.43 2.39
CA GLN A 167 -19.13 0.27 3.14
C GLN A 167 -17.76 0.57 3.77
N VAL A 168 -16.87 1.22 3.03
CA VAL A 168 -15.59 1.69 3.56
C VAL A 168 -15.79 2.76 4.63
N GLU A 169 -16.68 3.74 4.42
CA GLU A 169 -16.98 4.76 5.42
C GLU A 169 -17.58 4.17 6.70
N ALA A 170 -18.50 3.19 6.58
CA ALA A 170 -19.03 2.46 7.72
C ALA A 170 -17.92 1.71 8.49
N ARG A 171 -16.94 1.13 7.77
CA ARG A 171 -15.76 0.49 8.33
C ARG A 171 -14.80 1.48 9.01
N LEU A 172 -14.70 2.72 8.55
CA LEU A 172 -13.83 3.73 9.17
C LEU A 172 -14.51 4.42 10.37
N HIS A 173 -15.83 4.56 10.32
CA HIS A 173 -16.60 5.36 11.28
C HIS A 173 -17.50 4.51 12.20
N TRP A 174 -17.17 3.26 12.47
CA TRP A 174 -17.93 2.39 13.40
C TRP A 174 -18.03 2.96 14.84
N ARG A 175 -17.09 3.83 15.23
CA ARG A 175 -17.11 4.56 16.51
C ARG A 175 -18.13 5.72 16.53
N ASP A 176 -18.44 6.30 15.38
CA ASP A 176 -19.37 7.43 15.25
C ASP A 176 -20.75 6.93 14.78
N ASP A 177 -21.70 6.87 15.71
CA ASP A 177 -23.06 6.41 15.45
C ASP A 177 -23.81 7.25 14.39
N ALA A 178 -23.47 8.53 14.22
CA ALA A 178 -24.14 9.40 13.24
C ALA A 178 -23.60 9.14 11.83
N LEU A 179 -22.27 9.11 11.66
CA LEU A 179 -21.63 8.83 10.38
C LEU A 179 -21.91 7.39 9.91
N PHE A 180 -21.85 6.42 10.82
CA PHE A 180 -22.20 5.04 10.51
C PHE A 180 -23.65 4.88 10.02
N ARG A 181 -24.62 5.52 10.71
CA ARG A 181 -26.02 5.51 10.29
C ARG A 181 -26.23 6.22 8.94
N ARG A 182 -25.49 7.29 8.68
CA ARG A 182 -25.52 8.00 7.38
C ARG A 182 -25.02 7.09 6.25
N ALA A 183 -23.91 6.40 6.45
CA ALA A 183 -23.37 5.46 5.48
C ALA A 183 -24.39 4.35 5.17
N LEU A 184 -24.95 3.73 6.21
CA LEU A 184 -25.98 2.69 6.07
C LEU A 184 -27.25 3.19 5.37
N GLY A 185 -27.71 4.40 5.71
CA GLY A 185 -28.84 5.07 5.06
C GLY A 185 -28.60 5.31 3.57
N THR A 186 -27.39 5.76 3.21
CA THR A 186 -26.99 6.00 1.82
C THR A 186 -26.90 4.70 1.04
N THR A 187 -26.33 3.63 1.59
CA THR A 187 -26.33 2.30 0.97
C THR A 187 -27.75 1.84 0.64
N ARG A 188 -28.69 1.99 1.59
CA ARG A 188 -30.10 1.60 1.37
C ARG A 188 -30.79 2.46 0.32
N PHE A 189 -30.48 3.76 0.28
CA PHE A 189 -31.00 4.68 -0.73
C PHE A 189 -30.55 4.25 -2.14
N GLU A 190 -29.26 4.01 -2.36
CA GLU A 190 -28.72 3.59 -3.66
C GLU A 190 -29.30 2.26 -4.14
N VAL A 191 -29.57 1.30 -3.24
CA VAL A 191 -30.24 0.05 -3.59
C VAL A 191 -31.68 0.28 -4.04
N ARG A 192 -32.42 1.19 -3.40
CA ARG A 192 -33.81 1.52 -3.81
C ARG A 192 -33.84 2.26 -5.13
N GLU A 193 -32.92 3.20 -5.35
CA GLU A 193 -32.77 3.90 -6.63
C GLU A 193 -32.48 2.92 -7.77
N LYS A 194 -31.56 1.96 -7.55
CA LYS A 194 -31.28 0.89 -8.51
C LYS A 194 -32.50 0.00 -8.74
N ALA A 195 -33.23 -0.35 -7.68
CA ALA A 195 -34.44 -1.15 -7.78
C ALA A 195 -35.53 -0.47 -8.63
N ALA A 196 -35.75 0.84 -8.40
CA ALA A 196 -36.72 1.63 -9.14
C ALA A 196 -36.37 1.70 -10.63
N ARG A 197 -35.10 1.97 -10.97
CA ARG A 197 -34.66 2.00 -12.38
C ARG A 197 -34.76 0.65 -13.08
N LYS A 198 -34.51 -0.45 -12.35
CA LYS A 198 -34.59 -1.82 -12.91
C LYS A 198 -35.99 -2.41 -12.89
N GLY A 199 -36.99 -1.71 -12.34
CA GLY A 199 -38.34 -2.23 -12.20
C GLY A 199 -38.41 -3.48 -11.31
N TRP A 200 -37.55 -3.57 -10.29
CA TRP A 200 -37.58 -4.68 -9.34
C TRP A 200 -38.90 -4.69 -8.55
N ASP A 201 -39.43 -5.88 -8.32
CA ASP A 201 -40.55 -6.05 -7.41
C ASP A 201 -40.11 -5.83 -5.94
N ALA A 202 -41.09 -5.76 -5.04
CA ALA A 202 -40.84 -5.53 -3.62
C ALA A 202 -40.00 -6.65 -2.98
N ALA A 203 -40.15 -7.90 -3.44
CA ALA A 203 -39.42 -9.06 -2.92
C ALA A 203 -37.93 -9.02 -3.28
N SER A 204 -37.62 -8.72 -4.54
CA SER A 204 -36.26 -8.56 -5.05
C SER A 204 -35.57 -7.36 -4.41
N THR A 205 -36.28 -6.23 -4.30
CA THR A 205 -35.81 -5.02 -3.61
C THR A 205 -35.49 -5.31 -2.14
N GLY A 206 -36.38 -6.00 -1.43
CA GLY A 206 -36.18 -6.40 -0.04
C GLY A 206 -34.96 -7.33 0.14
N THR A 207 -34.75 -8.25 -0.79
CA THR A 207 -33.59 -9.16 -0.77
C THR A 207 -32.27 -8.39 -0.98
N ALA A 208 -32.21 -7.52 -1.98
CA ALA A 208 -31.03 -6.68 -2.22
C ALA A 208 -30.73 -5.74 -1.05
N LEU A 209 -31.76 -5.14 -0.44
CA LEU A 209 -31.62 -4.28 0.74
C LEU A 209 -31.04 -5.04 1.93
N ARG A 210 -31.53 -6.25 2.22
CA ARG A 210 -30.99 -7.10 3.29
C ARG A 210 -29.54 -7.47 3.02
N GLN A 211 -29.21 -7.88 1.80
CA GLN A 211 -27.85 -8.27 1.44
C GLN A 211 -26.85 -7.12 1.58
N GLN A 212 -27.15 -5.94 1.04
CA GLN A 212 -26.22 -4.80 1.13
C GLN A 212 -26.15 -4.22 2.54
N THR A 213 -27.28 -4.17 3.27
CA THR A 213 -27.30 -3.80 4.70
C THR A 213 -26.38 -4.72 5.50
N ARG A 214 -26.52 -6.05 5.33
CA ARG A 214 -25.71 -7.06 6.00
C ARG A 214 -24.22 -6.84 5.74
N ARG A 215 -23.80 -6.69 4.47
CA ARG A 215 -22.40 -6.44 4.10
C ARG A 215 -21.83 -5.20 4.79
N THR A 216 -22.55 -4.07 4.75
CA THR A 216 -22.13 -2.84 5.42
C THR A 216 -21.99 -3.01 6.94
N LEU A 217 -22.92 -3.71 7.57
CA LEU A 217 -22.88 -3.98 9.02
C LEU A 217 -21.72 -4.88 9.41
N VAL A 218 -21.51 -5.98 8.68
CA VAL A 218 -20.45 -6.96 8.95
C VAL A 218 -19.08 -6.31 8.85
N SER A 219 -18.81 -5.55 7.76
CA SER A 219 -17.52 -4.86 7.62
C SER A 219 -17.24 -3.85 8.74
N ALA A 220 -18.27 -3.16 9.25
CA ALA A 220 -18.13 -2.25 10.37
C ALA A 220 -17.90 -2.96 11.71
N ILE A 221 -18.57 -4.10 11.94
CA ILE A 221 -18.38 -4.90 13.15
C ILE A 221 -16.99 -5.54 13.13
N GLU A 222 -16.53 -6.10 12.02
CA GLU A 222 -15.18 -6.66 11.89
C GLU A 222 -14.09 -5.62 12.23
N ALA A 223 -14.20 -4.40 11.70
CA ALA A 223 -13.27 -3.33 12.07
C ALA A 223 -13.37 -2.90 13.54
N ALA A 224 -14.57 -2.97 14.13
CA ALA A 224 -14.73 -2.73 15.55
C ALA A 224 -14.05 -3.85 16.37
N VAL A 225 -14.16 -5.13 15.96
CA VAL A 225 -13.55 -6.28 16.67
C VAL A 225 -12.03 -6.11 16.79
N GLU A 226 -11.38 -5.60 15.75
CA GLU A 226 -9.92 -5.40 15.71
C GLU A 226 -9.42 -4.33 16.71
N HIS A 227 -10.28 -3.38 17.09
CA HIS A 227 -9.85 -2.16 17.79
C HIS A 227 -10.56 -1.90 19.12
N ASP A 228 -11.79 -2.38 19.30
CA ASP A 228 -12.65 -2.19 20.46
C ASP A 228 -13.74 -3.27 20.45
N PRO A 229 -13.43 -4.48 20.96
CA PRO A 229 -14.35 -5.61 20.89
C PRO A 229 -15.61 -5.40 21.74
N ASP A 230 -15.58 -4.54 22.76
CA ASP A 230 -16.77 -4.15 23.52
C ASP A 230 -17.75 -3.37 22.65
N ARG A 231 -17.25 -2.38 21.90
CA ARG A 231 -18.07 -1.64 20.93
C ARG A 231 -18.56 -2.53 19.80
N ALA A 232 -17.74 -3.47 19.34
CA ALA A 232 -18.16 -4.46 18.35
C ALA A 232 -19.33 -5.33 18.86
N GLN A 233 -19.27 -5.76 20.12
CA GLN A 233 -20.37 -6.49 20.78
C GLN A 233 -21.65 -5.67 20.84
N ILE A 234 -21.55 -4.36 21.14
CA ILE A 234 -22.70 -3.44 21.13
C ILE A 234 -23.32 -3.34 19.72
N LEU A 235 -22.50 -3.16 18.69
CA LEU A 235 -22.96 -3.08 17.29
C LEU A 235 -23.61 -4.40 16.85
N ARG A 236 -22.97 -5.54 17.11
CA ARG A 236 -23.49 -6.88 16.82
C ARG A 236 -24.86 -7.07 17.47
N THR A 237 -24.99 -6.73 18.75
CA THR A 237 -26.25 -6.87 19.49
C THR A 237 -27.33 -5.94 18.94
N ARG A 238 -26.99 -4.66 18.65
CA ARG A 238 -27.93 -3.67 18.13
C ARG A 238 -28.51 -4.05 16.77
N TYR A 239 -27.70 -4.66 15.90
CA TYR A 239 -28.07 -4.98 14.52
C TYR A 239 -28.26 -6.48 14.26
N ASP A 240 -28.43 -7.29 15.30
CA ASP A 240 -28.50 -8.75 15.23
C ASP A 240 -29.57 -9.26 14.25
N GLN A 241 -30.71 -8.56 14.16
CA GLN A 241 -31.81 -8.88 13.24
C GLN A 241 -31.49 -8.69 11.75
N HIS A 242 -30.40 -7.99 11.43
CA HIS A 242 -29.97 -7.70 10.06
C HIS A 242 -28.76 -8.52 9.62
N ILE A 243 -28.22 -9.37 10.51
CA ILE A 243 -27.11 -10.27 10.27
C ILE A 243 -27.69 -11.68 10.18
N ASP A 244 -27.24 -12.46 9.19
CA ASP A 244 -27.73 -13.83 9.06
C ASP A 244 -27.04 -14.77 10.05
N ALA A 245 -27.51 -16.01 10.14
CA ALA A 245 -26.96 -16.98 11.09
C ALA A 245 -25.47 -17.29 10.83
N THR A 246 -25.05 -17.33 9.56
CA THR A 246 -23.68 -17.64 9.16
C THR A 246 -22.72 -16.55 9.60
N ASP A 247 -23.00 -15.29 9.26
CA ASP A 247 -22.14 -14.16 9.64
C ASP A 247 -22.18 -13.92 11.14
N ARG A 248 -23.34 -14.13 11.79
CA ARG A 248 -23.43 -14.03 13.24
C ARG A 248 -22.46 -14.99 13.92
N ALA A 249 -22.43 -16.26 13.49
CA ALA A 249 -21.50 -17.24 14.06
C ALA A 249 -20.03 -16.86 13.81
N ALA A 250 -19.70 -16.31 12.64
CA ALA A 250 -18.36 -15.84 12.33
C ALA A 250 -17.96 -14.64 13.21
N LEU A 251 -18.84 -13.64 13.35
CA LEU A 251 -18.61 -12.46 14.20
C LEU A 251 -18.49 -12.85 15.67
N ASP A 252 -19.30 -13.80 16.15
CA ASP A 252 -19.24 -14.28 17.54
C ASP A 252 -17.90 -14.96 17.84
N ALA A 253 -17.39 -15.78 16.90
CA ALA A 253 -16.06 -16.39 17.04
C ALA A 253 -14.94 -15.33 17.11
N LEU A 254 -14.99 -14.33 16.23
CA LEU A 254 -14.03 -13.22 16.20
C LEU A 254 -14.10 -12.39 17.50
N LEU A 255 -15.31 -12.09 17.99
CA LEU A 255 -15.54 -11.37 19.24
C LEU A 255 -15.00 -12.13 20.45
N VAL A 256 -15.25 -13.43 20.56
CA VAL A 256 -14.73 -14.26 21.66
C VAL A 256 -13.20 -14.24 21.67
N GLU A 257 -12.55 -14.36 20.51
CA GLU A 257 -11.10 -14.29 20.42
C GLU A 257 -10.56 -12.91 20.83
N ALA A 258 -11.16 -11.83 20.31
CA ALA A 258 -10.73 -10.47 20.60
C ALA A 258 -10.93 -10.10 22.08
N LEU A 259 -12.06 -10.45 22.68
CA LEU A 259 -12.31 -10.27 24.12
C LEU A 259 -11.34 -11.09 24.98
N THR A 260 -11.04 -12.33 24.57
CA THR A 260 -10.02 -13.14 25.26
C THR A 260 -8.66 -12.47 25.22
N ARG A 261 -8.28 -11.91 24.06
CA ARG A 261 -7.03 -11.18 23.87
C ARG A 261 -6.96 -9.93 24.74
N GLN A 262 -8.01 -9.11 24.74
CA GLN A 262 -8.10 -7.90 25.57
C GLN A 262 -7.99 -8.22 27.06
N ARG A 263 -8.76 -9.20 27.56
CA ARG A 263 -8.69 -9.61 28.97
C ARG A 263 -7.31 -10.17 29.34
N ALA A 264 -6.68 -10.91 28.44
CA ALA A 264 -5.34 -11.42 28.65
C ALA A 264 -4.29 -10.30 28.67
N GLU A 265 -4.50 -9.24 27.88
CA GLU A 265 -3.69 -8.02 27.88
C GLU A 265 -3.79 -7.28 29.22
N GLU A 266 -5.02 -7.02 29.67
CA GLU A 266 -5.30 -6.37 30.95
C GLU A 266 -4.70 -7.17 32.12
N ALA A 267 -4.96 -8.49 32.17
CA ALA A 267 -4.43 -9.36 33.22
C ALA A 267 -2.88 -9.43 33.17
N SER A 268 -2.28 -9.51 31.99
CA SER A 268 -0.81 -9.51 31.87
C SER A 268 -0.22 -8.18 32.32
N ALA A 269 -0.86 -7.05 32.00
CA ALA A 269 -0.41 -5.72 32.42
C ALA A 269 -0.50 -5.56 33.95
N GLU A 270 -1.59 -6.03 34.57
CA GLU A 270 -1.73 -6.07 36.03
C GLU A 270 -0.60 -6.89 36.68
N ILE A 271 -0.34 -8.10 36.17
CA ILE A 271 0.73 -8.98 36.66
C ILE A 271 2.13 -8.38 36.45
N LEU A 272 2.38 -7.70 35.33
CA LEU A 272 3.67 -7.07 35.04
C LEU A 272 3.95 -5.87 35.97
N ASN A 273 2.90 -5.11 36.31
CA ASN A 273 2.98 -3.91 37.15
C ASN A 273 2.98 -4.24 38.66
N ALA A 274 2.47 -5.40 39.05
CA ALA A 274 2.47 -5.82 40.43
C ALA A 274 3.87 -6.28 40.88
N ALA A 275 4.27 -5.85 42.08
CA ALA A 275 5.53 -6.26 42.70
C ALA A 275 5.35 -7.61 43.43
N PRO A 276 6.33 -8.51 43.35
CA PRO A 276 6.29 -9.72 44.17
C PRO A 276 6.34 -9.33 45.66
N PRO A 277 5.61 -10.03 46.54
CA PRO A 277 5.77 -9.89 47.99
C PRO A 277 7.21 -10.13 48.43
N ASP A 278 7.63 -9.47 49.52
CA ASP A 278 8.96 -9.71 50.10
C ASP A 278 9.15 -11.21 50.40
N GLY A 279 10.26 -11.78 49.90
CA GLY A 279 10.61 -13.20 50.11
C GLY A 279 10.07 -14.18 49.07
N GLU A 280 9.35 -13.75 48.04
CA GLU A 280 8.91 -14.60 46.92
C GLU A 280 10.04 -14.84 45.89
N PRO A 281 9.97 -15.91 45.06
CA PRO A 281 11.00 -16.27 44.09
C PRO A 281 11.14 -15.23 42.99
N SER A 282 12.07 -15.48 42.06
CA SER A 282 12.35 -14.58 40.94
C SER A 282 11.08 -14.07 40.27
N VAL A 283 11.10 -12.77 39.91
CA VAL A 283 9.98 -12.05 39.30
C VAL A 283 9.26 -12.87 38.20
N PRO A 284 9.94 -13.61 37.29
CA PRO A 284 9.25 -14.41 36.28
C PRO A 284 8.39 -15.55 36.84
N GLN A 285 8.88 -16.32 37.83
CA GLN A 285 8.14 -17.46 38.38
C GLN A 285 6.92 -17.01 39.18
N TRP A 286 7.05 -15.90 39.92
CA TRP A 286 5.92 -15.30 40.61
C TRP A 286 4.84 -14.83 39.63
N ARG A 287 5.23 -14.14 38.53
CA ARG A 287 4.28 -13.71 37.48
C ARG A 287 3.53 -14.88 36.84
N LEU A 288 4.20 -16.01 36.60
CA LEU A 288 3.55 -17.19 36.04
C LEU A 288 2.51 -17.80 36.99
N ARG A 289 2.80 -17.90 38.29
CA ARG A 289 1.82 -18.36 39.29
C ARG A 289 0.59 -17.45 39.36
N GLN A 290 0.78 -16.13 39.24
CA GLN A 290 -0.35 -15.19 39.17
C GLN A 290 -1.19 -15.43 37.92
N ALA A 291 -0.56 -15.65 36.76
CA ALA A 291 -1.27 -15.96 35.53
C ALA A 291 -2.02 -17.30 35.62
N GLU A 292 -1.43 -18.31 36.26
CA GLU A 292 -2.06 -19.62 36.49
C GLU A 292 -3.33 -19.53 37.37
N ALA A 293 -3.40 -18.53 38.25
CA ALA A 293 -4.57 -18.27 39.09
C ALA A 293 -5.76 -17.63 38.36
N ILE A 294 -5.58 -17.20 37.10
CA ILE A 294 -6.68 -16.66 36.28
C ILE A 294 -7.75 -17.75 36.06
N ALA A 295 -8.99 -17.46 36.47
CA ALA A 295 -10.08 -18.43 36.44
C ALA A 295 -10.43 -18.92 35.02
N GLU A 296 -10.55 -18.00 34.06
CA GLU A 296 -10.95 -18.29 32.68
C GLU A 296 -9.80 -18.98 31.90
N PRO A 297 -9.93 -20.26 31.46
CA PRO A 297 -8.81 -21.01 30.88
C PRO A 297 -8.20 -20.39 29.61
N ALA A 298 -9.04 -19.79 28.76
CA ALA A 298 -8.59 -19.16 27.52
C ALA A 298 -7.75 -17.90 27.80
N VAL A 299 -8.23 -17.05 28.72
CA VAL A 299 -7.53 -15.84 29.18
C VAL A 299 -6.22 -16.23 29.89
N ARG A 300 -6.26 -17.24 30.77
CA ARG A 300 -5.07 -17.80 31.42
C ARG A 300 -4.00 -18.22 30.41
N ALA A 301 -4.37 -19.06 29.45
CA ALA A 301 -3.43 -19.54 28.43
C ALA A 301 -2.85 -18.40 27.58
N ALA A 302 -3.67 -17.41 27.22
CA ALA A 302 -3.22 -16.24 26.47
C ALA A 302 -2.28 -15.34 27.31
N ALA A 303 -2.60 -15.09 28.59
CA ALA A 303 -1.78 -14.30 29.50
C ALA A 303 -0.41 -14.95 29.73
N ILE A 304 -0.36 -16.27 29.97
CA ILE A 304 0.90 -17.03 30.12
C ILE A 304 1.79 -16.86 28.88
N ARG A 305 1.23 -17.00 27.66
CA ARG A 305 2.00 -16.79 26.42
C ARG A 305 2.59 -15.39 26.34
N ARG A 306 1.80 -14.35 26.68
CA ARG A 306 2.27 -12.96 26.69
C ARG A 306 3.39 -12.74 27.71
N LEU A 307 3.26 -13.29 28.92
CA LEU A 307 4.30 -13.19 29.96
C LEU A 307 5.59 -13.90 29.55
N HIS A 308 5.51 -15.05 28.88
CA HIS A 308 6.69 -15.71 28.29
C HIS A 308 7.36 -14.82 27.24
N SER A 309 6.59 -14.24 26.31
CA SER A 309 7.13 -13.31 25.31
C SER A 309 7.75 -12.07 25.93
N ALA A 310 7.13 -11.50 26.96
CA ALA A 310 7.67 -10.35 27.70
C ALA A 310 8.98 -10.71 28.41
N THR A 311 9.03 -11.86 29.08
CA THR A 311 10.24 -12.37 29.74
C THR A 311 11.36 -12.61 28.73
N ALA A 312 11.06 -13.23 27.58
CA ALA A 312 12.04 -13.42 26.51
C ALA A 312 12.57 -12.08 25.97
N ALA A 313 11.70 -11.08 25.83
CA ALA A 313 12.09 -9.74 25.41
C ALA A 313 12.94 -9.01 26.47
N ASP A 314 12.63 -9.17 27.77
CA ASP A 314 13.45 -8.66 28.87
C ASP A 314 14.84 -9.29 28.86
N VAL A 315 14.94 -10.62 28.70
CA VAL A 315 16.22 -11.33 28.59
C VAL A 315 17.02 -10.86 27.38
N ALA A 316 16.38 -10.72 26.21
CA ALA A 316 17.04 -10.21 25.02
C ALA A 316 17.54 -8.76 25.19
N ARG A 317 16.78 -7.89 25.88
CA ARG A 317 17.21 -6.53 26.21
C ARG A 317 18.38 -6.52 27.19
N ALA A 318 18.32 -7.34 28.24
CA ALA A 318 19.40 -7.45 29.22
C ALA A 318 20.71 -7.91 28.57
N ARG A 319 20.63 -8.95 27.71
CA ARG A 319 21.75 -9.42 26.90
C ARG A 319 22.32 -8.31 26.00
N ALA A 320 21.48 -7.64 25.22
CA ALA A 320 21.95 -6.59 24.31
C ALA A 320 22.63 -5.44 25.08
N LEU A 321 22.10 -5.08 26.26
CA LEU A 321 22.71 -4.09 27.13
C LEU A 321 24.07 -4.58 27.65
N ALA A 322 24.17 -5.84 28.09
CA ALA A 322 25.40 -6.42 28.57
C ALA A 322 26.48 -6.49 27.47
N GLU A 323 26.11 -6.84 26.25
CA GLU A 323 27.00 -6.82 25.08
C GLU A 323 27.54 -5.40 24.80
N VAL A 324 26.69 -4.36 24.89
CA VAL A 324 27.11 -2.96 24.73
C VAL A 324 28.07 -2.52 25.84
N VAL A 325 27.77 -2.87 27.10
CA VAL A 325 28.65 -2.57 28.24
C VAL A 325 30.00 -3.26 28.06
N LEU A 326 29.99 -4.55 27.74
CA LEU A 326 31.22 -5.32 27.54
C LEU A 326 32.04 -4.75 26.38
N ALA A 327 31.42 -4.40 25.25
CA ALA A 327 32.11 -3.78 24.13
C ALA A 327 32.83 -2.49 24.56
N ARG A 328 32.22 -1.68 25.43
CA ARG A 328 32.85 -0.48 26.00
C ARG A 328 34.01 -0.83 26.94
N VAL A 329 33.82 -1.80 27.84
CA VAL A 329 34.86 -2.27 28.75
C VAL A 329 36.11 -2.71 27.98
N LEU A 330 35.91 -3.43 26.87
CA LEU A 330 36.99 -3.90 26.02
C LEU A 330 37.62 -2.79 25.17
N LYS A 331 36.81 -1.88 24.61
CA LYS A 331 37.31 -0.79 23.75
C LYS A 331 38.10 0.26 24.53
N ASP A 332 37.60 0.64 25.69
CA ASP A 332 38.16 1.72 26.51
C ASP A 332 39.15 1.18 27.56
N SER A 333 39.39 -0.15 27.58
CA SER A 333 40.20 -0.85 28.58
C SER A 333 39.84 -0.45 30.02
N LEU A 334 38.53 -0.43 30.31
CA LEU A 334 38.03 -0.04 31.62
C LEU A 334 38.57 -1.00 32.69
N THR A 335 38.85 -0.46 33.88
CA THR A 335 39.44 -1.20 35.01
C THR A 335 38.59 -1.13 36.28
N ASP A 336 37.56 -0.28 36.31
CA ASP A 336 36.72 -0.07 37.49
C ASP A 336 35.23 0.03 37.09
N PRO A 337 34.30 -0.66 37.79
CA PRO A 337 32.86 -0.58 37.51
C PRO A 337 32.29 0.84 37.56
N SER A 338 32.88 1.75 38.33
CA SER A 338 32.46 3.17 38.43
C SER A 338 32.63 3.95 37.12
N GLN A 339 33.41 3.43 36.17
CA GLN A 339 33.55 4.00 34.82
C GLN A 339 32.35 3.67 33.92
N ILE A 340 31.52 2.71 34.33
CA ILE A 340 30.26 2.37 33.65
C ILE A 340 29.15 3.23 34.25
N PRO A 341 28.30 3.89 33.44
CA PRO A 341 27.19 4.68 33.96
C PRO A 341 26.32 3.87 34.93
N VAL A 342 26.14 4.36 36.15
CA VAL A 342 25.44 3.64 37.24
C VAL A 342 24.08 3.10 36.79
N ARG A 343 23.31 3.88 36.01
CA ARG A 343 22.00 3.47 35.48
C ARG A 343 22.07 2.21 34.62
N VAL A 344 23.14 2.05 33.84
CA VAL A 344 23.36 0.88 32.98
C VAL A 344 23.90 -0.29 33.80
N TRP A 345 24.78 -0.03 34.76
CA TRP A 345 25.33 -1.06 35.64
C TRP A 345 24.27 -1.75 36.50
N VAL A 346 23.37 -0.97 37.12
CA VAL A 346 22.32 -1.51 38.00
C VAL A 346 21.26 -2.31 37.23
N THR A 347 21.10 -2.06 35.93
CA THR A 347 20.14 -2.79 35.07
C THR A 347 20.64 -4.13 34.56
N LEU A 348 21.94 -4.40 34.63
CA LEU A 348 22.48 -5.72 34.35
C LEU A 348 22.04 -6.69 35.45
N ASP A 349 21.74 -7.95 35.09
CA ASP A 349 21.55 -8.99 36.09
C ASP A 349 22.87 -9.37 36.77
N ALA A 350 22.76 -10.16 37.83
CA ALA A 350 23.91 -10.53 38.66
C ALA A 350 24.98 -11.33 37.89
N GLU A 351 24.58 -12.19 36.95
CA GLU A 351 25.51 -13.01 36.18
C GLU A 351 26.33 -12.14 35.23
N HIS A 352 25.67 -11.25 34.49
CA HIS A 352 26.35 -10.30 33.60
C HIS A 352 27.26 -9.33 34.35
N ARG A 353 26.81 -8.81 35.50
CA ARG A 353 27.65 -7.95 36.35
C ARG A 353 28.89 -8.69 36.82
N GLN A 354 28.74 -9.88 37.40
CA GLN A 354 29.87 -10.66 37.89
C GLN A 354 30.87 -10.99 36.78
N ALA A 355 30.36 -11.29 35.58
CA ALA A 355 31.22 -11.60 34.45
C ALA A 355 32.03 -10.39 33.97
N ILE A 356 31.40 -9.21 33.93
CA ILE A 356 32.07 -7.96 33.58
C ILE A 356 33.03 -7.51 34.69
N GLU A 357 32.67 -7.65 35.97
CA GLU A 357 33.56 -7.38 37.12
C GLU A 357 34.84 -8.22 37.03
N THR A 358 34.68 -9.52 36.78
CA THR A 358 35.84 -10.42 36.59
C THR A 358 36.75 -9.92 35.47
N ARG A 359 36.20 -9.43 34.36
CA ARG A 359 37.00 -8.88 33.26
C ARG A 359 37.67 -7.55 33.63
N LEU A 360 36.99 -6.68 34.38
CA LEU A 360 37.56 -5.42 34.87
C LEU A 360 38.76 -5.69 35.80
N ASP A 361 38.67 -6.67 36.68
CA ASP A 361 39.77 -7.07 37.58
C ASP A 361 41.01 -7.58 36.83
N HIS A 362 40.81 -8.31 35.73
CA HIS A 362 41.88 -8.75 34.84
C HIS A 362 42.50 -7.58 34.07
N ASN A 363 41.67 -6.67 33.53
CA ASN A 363 42.16 -5.45 32.90
C ASN A 363 42.99 -4.59 33.88
N ALA A 364 42.57 -4.50 35.15
CA ALA A 364 43.27 -3.75 36.19
C ALA A 364 44.65 -4.34 36.54
N ARG A 365 44.77 -5.68 36.49
CA ARG A 365 46.03 -6.40 36.72
C ARG A 365 46.94 -6.43 35.48
N GLY A 366 46.38 -6.17 34.30
CA GLY A 366 47.09 -6.33 33.03
C GLY A 366 47.41 -7.79 32.71
N ASP A 367 46.64 -8.73 33.26
CA ASP A 367 46.75 -10.16 32.98
C ASP A 367 45.52 -10.67 32.22
N ASP A 368 45.67 -11.81 31.55
CA ASP A 368 44.55 -12.53 30.93
C ASP A 368 44.09 -13.69 31.82
N LEU A 369 42.85 -14.13 31.60
CA LEU A 369 42.31 -15.33 32.23
C LEU A 369 43.10 -16.56 31.81
N ALA A 370 43.23 -17.53 32.71
CA ALA A 370 43.77 -18.84 32.36
C ALA A 370 42.90 -19.49 31.27
N ALA A 371 43.55 -20.18 30.33
CA ALA A 371 42.84 -20.95 29.32
C ALA A 371 41.89 -21.96 29.99
N ASN A 372 40.68 -22.09 29.44
CA ASN A 372 39.70 -23.08 29.88
C ASN A 372 39.32 -23.99 28.69
N PRO A 373 40.13 -25.03 28.43
CA PRO A 373 39.95 -25.86 27.24
C PRO A 373 38.63 -26.62 27.23
N SER A 374 38.12 -27.01 28.41
CA SER A 374 36.81 -27.64 28.54
C SER A 374 35.66 -26.76 28.05
N LEU A 375 35.72 -25.45 28.33
CA LEU A 375 34.71 -24.50 27.86
C LEU A 375 34.85 -24.19 26.37
N VAL A 376 36.08 -24.10 25.86
CA VAL A 376 36.35 -23.95 24.42
C VAL A 376 35.80 -25.15 23.65
N ASP A 377 36.09 -26.37 24.11
CA ASP A 377 35.58 -27.60 23.51
C ASP A 377 34.05 -27.67 23.56
N ALA A 378 33.44 -27.31 24.68
CA ALA A 378 31.99 -27.26 24.82
C ALA A 378 31.32 -26.27 23.84
N LEU A 379 31.87 -25.05 23.71
CA LEU A 379 31.36 -24.04 22.77
C LEU A 379 31.57 -24.47 21.31
N ALA A 380 32.74 -25.05 20.99
CA ALA A 380 33.02 -25.56 19.64
C ALA A 380 32.13 -26.75 19.27
N ALA A 381 31.84 -27.64 20.21
CA ALA A 381 30.90 -28.73 20.03
C ALA A 381 29.45 -28.23 19.85
N GLU A 382 29.01 -27.24 20.63
CA GLU A 382 27.68 -26.62 20.48
C GLU A 382 27.55 -25.95 19.11
N MET A 383 28.54 -25.16 18.72
CA MET A 383 28.61 -24.45 17.45
C MET A 383 28.54 -25.40 16.24
N THR A 384 29.15 -26.58 16.32
CA THR A 384 29.19 -27.54 15.20
C THR A 384 28.04 -28.54 15.17
N ARG A 385 27.46 -28.88 16.33
CA ARG A 385 26.35 -29.85 16.46
C ARG A 385 24.97 -29.19 16.46
N ALA A 386 24.86 -28.00 17.05
CA ALA A 386 23.62 -27.25 17.21
C ALA A 386 23.87 -25.75 16.95
N PRO A 387 24.21 -25.36 15.70
CA PRO A 387 24.54 -23.97 15.36
C PRO A 387 23.44 -22.99 15.74
N ASP A 388 22.16 -23.38 15.66
CA ASP A 388 21.02 -22.54 16.10
C ASP A 388 21.03 -22.24 17.61
N ASN A 389 21.45 -23.20 18.43
CA ASN A 389 21.59 -23.00 19.87
C ASN A 389 22.77 -22.09 20.16
N PHE A 390 23.91 -22.34 19.51
CA PHE A 390 25.10 -21.50 19.63
C PHE A 390 24.80 -20.06 19.21
N LEU A 391 24.08 -19.82 18.11
CA LEU A 391 23.66 -18.51 17.64
C LEU A 391 22.84 -17.71 18.67
N ARG A 392 22.01 -18.42 19.44
CA ARG A 392 21.14 -17.86 20.49
C ARG A 392 21.82 -17.82 21.85
N ARG A 393 22.97 -18.46 22.04
CA ARG A 393 23.71 -18.46 23.30
C ARG A 393 24.23 -17.07 23.64
N ASP A 394 24.07 -16.66 24.90
CA ASP A 394 24.72 -15.47 25.43
C ASP A 394 26.19 -15.77 25.75
N LEU A 395 27.11 -15.05 25.11
CA LEU A 395 28.53 -15.21 25.33
C LEU A 395 29.07 -14.24 26.40
N VAL A 396 28.32 -13.24 26.84
CA VAL A 396 28.83 -12.28 27.83
C VAL A 396 29.26 -12.97 29.13
N PRO A 397 28.50 -13.91 29.72
CA PRO A 397 28.95 -14.62 30.92
C PRO A 397 30.26 -15.41 30.74
N THR A 398 30.58 -15.81 29.51
CA THR A 398 31.80 -16.59 29.22
C THR A 398 33.07 -15.75 29.23
N ILE A 399 32.98 -14.41 29.17
CA ILE A 399 34.16 -13.52 29.25
C ILE A 399 34.92 -13.68 30.56
N ALA A 400 34.26 -14.12 31.63
CA ALA A 400 34.86 -14.35 32.94
C ALA A 400 35.68 -15.64 33.02
N ARG A 401 35.61 -16.48 31.98
CA ARG A 401 36.17 -17.84 31.99
C ARG A 401 37.06 -18.14 30.78
N LEU A 402 37.18 -17.21 29.85
CA LEU A 402 37.97 -17.36 28.63
C LEU A 402 38.96 -16.21 28.49
N PRO A 403 40.19 -16.47 28.04
CA PRO A 403 41.09 -15.43 27.52
C PRO A 403 40.38 -14.58 26.47
N LEU A 404 40.65 -13.27 26.44
CA LEU A 404 39.99 -12.34 25.53
C LEU A 404 40.11 -12.75 24.04
N PRO A 405 41.27 -13.19 23.53
CA PRO A 405 41.38 -13.65 22.15
C PRO A 405 40.48 -14.84 21.82
N GLN A 406 40.26 -15.76 22.77
CA GLN A 406 39.40 -16.93 22.56
C GLN A 406 37.92 -16.54 22.59
N TRP A 407 37.51 -15.70 23.54
CA TRP A 407 36.14 -15.19 23.60
C TRP A 407 35.76 -14.40 22.34
N GLN A 408 36.67 -13.54 21.87
CA GLN A 408 36.48 -12.73 20.67
C GLN A 408 36.23 -13.62 19.43
N ARG A 409 36.97 -14.72 19.27
CA ARG A 409 36.76 -15.68 18.17
C ARG A 409 35.35 -16.26 18.17
N PHE A 410 34.85 -16.73 19.31
CA PHE A 410 33.48 -17.25 19.40
C PHE A 410 32.42 -16.17 19.10
N ARG A 411 32.65 -14.93 19.51
CA ARG A 411 31.78 -13.80 19.16
C ARG A 411 31.79 -13.52 17.66
N ASP A 412 32.97 -13.55 17.03
CA ASP A 412 33.12 -13.31 15.60
C ASP A 412 32.44 -14.43 14.79
N TRP A 413 32.55 -15.70 15.21
CA TRP A 413 31.79 -16.80 14.63
C TRP A 413 30.27 -16.66 14.81
N GLN A 414 29.79 -16.20 15.98
CA GLN A 414 28.37 -15.88 16.14
C GLN A 414 27.92 -14.78 15.16
N ALA A 415 28.75 -13.75 14.96
CA ALA A 415 28.45 -12.67 14.02
C ALA A 415 28.43 -13.15 12.57
N GLY A 416 29.43 -13.94 12.15
CA GLY A 416 29.51 -14.52 10.81
C GLY A 416 28.35 -15.46 10.49
N LEU A 417 27.95 -16.31 11.44
CA LEU A 417 26.78 -17.18 11.29
C LEU A 417 25.47 -16.39 11.14
N ARG A 418 25.29 -15.27 11.86
CA ARG A 418 24.12 -14.39 11.68
C ARG A 418 24.12 -13.69 10.34
N GLY A 419 25.31 -13.36 9.83
CA GLY A 419 25.52 -12.72 8.54
C GLY A 419 25.50 -13.68 7.36
N THR A 420 25.33 -14.99 7.57
CA THR A 420 25.49 -16.03 6.53
C THR A 420 26.80 -15.88 5.75
N ASP A 421 27.88 -15.56 6.48
CA ASP A 421 29.20 -15.35 5.89
C ASP A 421 29.79 -16.72 5.44
N PRO A 422 30.02 -16.92 4.14
CA PRO A 422 30.51 -18.20 3.62
C PRO A 422 31.88 -18.57 4.21
N THR A 423 32.71 -17.58 4.56
CA THR A 423 34.02 -17.87 5.16
C THR A 423 33.89 -18.44 6.57
N THR A 424 32.90 -17.97 7.33
CA THR A 424 32.56 -18.52 8.64
C THR A 424 31.98 -19.93 8.49
N GLU A 425 31.07 -20.18 7.54
CA GLU A 425 30.53 -21.53 7.31
C GLU A 425 31.62 -22.55 6.94
N ASP A 426 32.55 -22.16 6.06
CA ASP A 426 33.69 -22.98 5.66
C ASP A 426 34.61 -23.29 6.86
N GLN A 427 34.86 -22.31 7.73
CA GLN A 427 35.62 -22.50 8.97
C GLN A 427 34.92 -23.48 9.91
N LEU A 428 33.60 -23.35 10.09
CA LEU A 428 32.82 -24.26 10.93
C LEU A 428 32.83 -25.68 10.40
N HIS A 429 32.79 -25.85 9.08
CA HIS A 429 32.91 -27.15 8.45
C HIS A 429 34.30 -27.78 8.71
N ALA A 430 35.37 -26.98 8.65
CA ALA A 430 36.72 -27.42 9.01
C ALA A 430 36.81 -27.82 10.50
N ILE A 431 36.30 -26.98 11.40
CA ILE A 431 36.28 -27.26 12.84
C ILE A 431 35.48 -28.54 13.13
N LYS A 432 34.30 -28.71 12.52
CA LYS A 432 33.47 -29.92 12.68
C LYS A 432 34.22 -31.18 12.24
N ARG A 433 34.91 -31.14 11.10
CA ARG A 433 35.74 -32.25 10.61
C ARG A 433 36.90 -32.52 11.56
N GLY A 434 37.58 -31.48 12.03
CA GLY A 434 38.66 -31.56 13.02
C GLY A 434 38.21 -32.25 14.31
N LEU A 435 37.09 -31.81 14.89
CA LEU A 435 36.54 -32.41 16.11
C LEU A 435 36.11 -33.88 15.91
N GLN A 436 35.55 -34.22 14.74
CA GLN A 436 35.22 -35.61 14.39
C GLN A 436 36.47 -36.49 14.25
N LEU A 437 37.54 -35.95 13.67
CA LEU A 437 38.81 -36.66 13.56
C LEU A 437 39.47 -36.84 14.94
N ALA A 438 39.45 -35.82 15.79
CA ALA A 438 39.88 -35.88 17.20
C ALA A 438 39.24 -37.07 17.91
N THR A 439 37.91 -37.16 17.78
CA THR A 439 37.12 -38.18 18.46
C THR A 439 37.47 -39.60 18.00
N LYS A 440 37.99 -39.75 16.77
CA LYS A 440 38.42 -41.05 16.22
C LYS A 440 39.86 -41.41 16.57
N ILE A 441 40.75 -40.42 16.63
CA ILE A 441 42.19 -40.63 16.82
C ILE A 441 42.56 -40.68 18.30
N LEU A 442 41.92 -39.85 19.14
CA LEU A 442 42.23 -39.81 20.56
C LEU A 442 41.86 -41.16 21.22
N PRO A 443 42.77 -41.75 22.02
CA PRO A 443 42.49 -42.98 22.74
C PRO A 443 41.25 -42.86 23.61
N SER A 444 40.39 -43.89 23.60
CA SER A 444 39.16 -43.89 24.40
C SER A 444 39.40 -43.92 25.91
N ASP A 445 40.62 -44.25 26.35
CA ASP A 445 41.07 -44.23 27.74
C ASP A 445 41.76 -42.92 28.14
N MET A 446 41.88 -41.95 27.23
CA MET A 446 42.42 -40.63 27.54
C MET A 446 41.50 -39.89 28.54
N PRO A 447 42.04 -39.26 29.61
CA PRO A 447 41.25 -38.44 30.50
C PRO A 447 40.53 -37.32 29.76
N ASP A 448 39.27 -37.05 30.12
CA ASP A 448 38.42 -36.07 29.44
C ASP A 448 39.07 -34.68 29.36
N ASP A 449 39.77 -34.25 30.42
CA ASP A 449 40.48 -32.96 30.45
C ASP A 449 41.62 -32.91 29.42
N SER A 450 42.38 -34.00 29.27
CA SER A 450 43.44 -34.08 28.24
C SER A 450 42.84 -34.07 26.84
N ALA A 451 41.74 -34.79 26.63
CA ALA A 451 41.05 -34.82 25.35
C ALA A 451 40.44 -33.46 25.00
N ALA A 452 39.89 -32.73 25.98
CA ALA A 452 39.38 -31.37 25.81
C ALA A 452 40.51 -30.38 25.48
N ASN A 453 41.69 -30.50 26.11
CA ASN A 453 42.87 -29.71 25.78
C ASN A 453 43.25 -29.87 24.30
N TYR A 454 43.37 -31.11 23.82
CA TYR A 454 43.69 -31.38 22.41
C TYR A 454 42.65 -30.81 21.45
N ARG A 455 41.36 -30.95 21.77
CA ARG A 455 40.29 -30.41 20.91
C ARG A 455 40.27 -28.89 20.89
N ALA A 456 40.51 -28.24 22.04
CA ALA A 456 40.60 -26.78 22.12
C ALA A 456 41.80 -26.25 21.32
N ASP A 457 42.98 -26.86 21.47
CA ASP A 457 44.19 -26.48 20.71
C ASP A 457 43.97 -26.63 19.20
N LEU A 458 43.33 -27.72 18.77
CA LEU A 458 42.99 -27.93 17.37
C LEU A 458 42.04 -26.86 16.82
N VAL A 459 41.00 -26.49 17.57
CA VAL A 459 40.06 -25.42 17.17
C VAL A 459 40.81 -24.11 16.95
N GLU A 460 41.76 -23.79 17.83
CA GLU A 460 42.62 -22.62 17.74
C GLU A 460 43.57 -22.68 16.52
N GLU A 461 44.15 -23.83 16.24
CA GLU A 461 45.05 -24.02 15.10
C GLU A 461 44.31 -23.94 13.75
N ILE A 462 43.10 -24.53 13.66
CA ILE A 462 42.25 -24.43 12.47
C ILE A 462 41.85 -22.98 12.19
N ASP A 463 41.44 -22.22 13.22
CA ASP A 463 41.12 -20.79 13.08
C ASP A 463 42.31 -19.98 12.56
N THR A 464 43.48 -20.20 13.18
CA THR A 464 44.72 -19.53 12.78
C THR A 464 45.11 -19.88 11.34
N TRP A 465 44.97 -21.15 10.96
CA TRP A 465 45.22 -21.61 9.59
C TRP A 465 44.32 -20.93 8.57
N CYS A 466 43.01 -20.86 8.84
CA CYS A 466 42.04 -20.20 7.96
C CYS A 466 42.38 -18.71 7.77
N LYS A 467 42.78 -18.02 8.84
CA LYS A 467 43.17 -16.59 8.79
C LYS A 467 44.44 -16.36 7.98
N VAL A 468 45.43 -17.26 8.10
CA VAL A 468 46.71 -17.14 7.39
C VAL A 468 46.57 -17.51 5.92
N ASN A 469 45.83 -18.57 5.60
CA ASN A 469 45.78 -19.13 4.25
C ASN A 469 44.59 -18.64 3.42
N GLY A 470 43.58 -18.01 4.04
CA GLY A 470 42.36 -17.58 3.36
C GLY A 470 41.48 -18.74 2.84
N LYS A 471 41.75 -19.98 3.27
CA LYS A 471 41.01 -21.19 2.91
C LYS A 471 40.96 -22.17 4.08
N SER A 472 39.92 -22.99 4.12
CA SER A 472 39.80 -24.07 5.11
C SER A 472 40.83 -25.17 4.92
N PRO A 473 41.40 -25.74 6.00
CA PRO A 473 42.33 -26.87 5.91
C PRO A 473 41.63 -28.12 5.34
N ASP A 474 42.37 -28.92 4.57
CA ASP A 474 41.92 -30.24 4.14
C ASP A 474 42.19 -31.31 5.22
N ASP A 475 41.81 -32.57 4.96
CA ASP A 475 41.95 -33.64 5.95
C ASP A 475 43.43 -33.97 6.26
N ALA A 476 44.34 -33.75 5.30
CA ALA A 476 45.77 -33.95 5.51
C ALA A 476 46.36 -32.82 6.36
N ASP A 477 45.93 -31.57 6.11
CA ASP A 477 46.27 -30.41 6.93
C ASP A 477 45.83 -30.62 8.39
N ILE A 478 44.56 -31.02 8.60
CA ILE A 478 43.99 -31.29 9.94
C ILE A 478 44.71 -32.46 10.62
N THR A 479 45.07 -33.53 9.89
CA THR A 479 45.85 -34.64 10.46
C THR A 479 47.25 -34.18 10.88
N GLY A 480 47.90 -33.33 10.07
CA GLY A 480 49.19 -32.73 10.41
C GLY A 480 49.12 -31.80 11.62
N MET A 481 48.01 -31.08 11.82
CA MET A 481 47.71 -30.32 13.05
C MET A 481 47.68 -31.26 14.26
N PHE A 482 46.93 -32.37 14.17
CA PHE A 482 46.90 -33.37 15.24
C PHE A 482 48.27 -33.93 15.59
N GLU A 483 49.08 -34.31 14.60
CA GLU A 483 50.41 -34.89 14.85
C GLU A 483 51.37 -33.90 15.53
N ARG A 484 51.20 -32.59 15.32
CA ARG A 484 51.99 -31.55 16.01
C ARG A 484 51.64 -31.44 17.49
N HIS A 485 50.35 -31.50 17.81
CA HIS A 485 49.88 -31.39 19.19
C HIS A 485 50.01 -32.71 19.95
N PHE A 486 49.70 -33.82 19.30
CA PHE A 486 49.75 -35.15 19.86
C PHE A 486 51.18 -35.71 19.78
N VAL A 487 51.97 -35.49 20.83
CA VAL A 487 53.20 -36.28 21.04
C VAL A 487 52.74 -37.64 21.54
N PRO A 488 52.75 -38.72 20.72
CA PRO A 488 52.48 -40.03 21.25
C PRO A 488 53.50 -40.26 22.36
N LEU A 489 53.00 -40.51 23.57
CA LEU A 489 53.83 -41.06 24.64
C LEU A 489 54.46 -42.30 24.01
N LYS A 490 55.72 -42.19 23.58
CA LYS A 490 56.49 -43.33 23.09
C LYS A 490 56.41 -44.30 24.25
N HIS A 491 55.60 -45.33 24.08
CA HIS A 491 55.53 -46.44 24.99
C HIS A 491 56.96 -46.98 24.98
N VAL A 492 57.77 -46.54 25.94
CA VAL A 492 59.05 -47.16 26.20
C VAL A 492 58.62 -48.57 26.58
N PRO A 493 58.89 -49.58 25.73
CA PRO A 493 58.55 -50.93 26.11
C PRO A 493 59.30 -51.15 27.42
N THR A 494 58.55 -51.35 28.49
CA THR A 494 59.10 -51.70 29.79
C THR A 494 59.79 -53.02 29.56
N SER A 495 61.11 -52.96 29.34
CA SER A 495 61.96 -54.15 29.28
C SER A 495 61.75 -54.87 30.60
N PRO A 496 61.11 -56.06 30.62
CA PRO A 496 60.99 -56.83 31.82
C PRO A 496 62.32 -57.54 31.99
N ASP A 497 63.31 -56.85 32.56
CA ASP A 497 64.50 -57.39 33.24
C ASP A 497 65.59 -56.32 33.32
N ALA A 498 65.81 -55.76 34.51
CA ALA A 498 67.12 -55.41 35.07
C ALA A 498 66.98 -54.58 36.36
N ASP A 499 67.05 -55.30 37.47
CA ASP A 499 67.90 -55.01 38.62
C ASP A 499 67.74 -53.71 39.43
N SER A 500 67.15 -53.92 40.60
CA SER A 500 67.28 -53.20 41.87
C SER A 500 68.62 -52.47 42.11
N ARG A 501 68.59 -51.13 42.24
CA ARG A 501 69.38 -50.36 43.23
C ARG A 501 68.98 -48.87 43.26
N PRO A 502 68.98 -48.21 44.43
CA PRO A 502 68.60 -46.82 44.56
C PRO A 502 69.82 -45.91 44.39
N GLN A 503 69.78 -44.97 43.44
CA GLN A 503 70.65 -43.80 43.46
C GLN A 503 69.86 -42.52 43.20
N SER A 504 69.73 -41.77 44.29
CA SER A 504 69.53 -40.33 44.30
C SER A 504 70.61 -39.61 43.49
N ARG A 505 70.24 -38.81 42.49
CA ARG A 505 71.04 -37.65 42.08
C ARG A 505 70.24 -36.62 41.28
N ILE A 506 70.50 -35.38 41.68
CA ILE A 506 70.04 -34.09 41.18
C ILE A 506 70.69 -33.79 39.83
N HIS A 507 69.92 -33.28 38.86
CA HIS A 507 70.34 -32.40 37.76
C HIS A 507 69.08 -31.61 37.36
N GLU A 508 68.95 -30.32 37.69
CA GLU A 508 69.60 -29.15 37.05
C GLU A 508 69.52 -29.21 35.52
N ILE A 509 68.41 -28.69 34.99
CA ILE A 509 68.22 -28.42 33.56
C ILE A 509 68.49 -26.93 33.36
N GLN A 510 69.53 -26.65 32.58
CA GLN A 510 69.91 -25.32 32.14
C GLN A 510 68.96 -24.83 31.03
N ASP A 511 68.48 -23.61 31.21
CA ASP A 511 67.90 -22.76 30.18
C ASP A 511 68.89 -22.52 29.04
N THR A 512 68.47 -22.81 27.80
CA THR A 512 69.08 -22.25 26.59
C THR A 512 67.99 -21.86 25.60
N THR A 513 67.43 -20.67 25.77
CA THR A 513 66.71 -19.93 24.73
C THR A 513 67.63 -18.85 24.18
N THR A 514 68.28 -19.15 23.06
CA THR A 514 69.08 -18.18 22.31
C THR A 514 68.16 -17.30 21.48
N TYR A 515 68.07 -16.05 21.90
CA TYR A 515 67.43 -14.91 21.26
C TYR A 515 68.10 -14.57 19.93
N SER A 516 67.33 -14.43 18.85
CA SER A 516 67.77 -13.89 17.56
C SER A 516 66.87 -12.69 17.20
N PRO A 517 67.40 -11.45 17.17
CA PRO A 517 66.64 -10.31 16.69
C PRO A 517 66.99 -10.05 15.23
N ASN A 518 65.99 -10.03 14.35
CA ASN A 518 65.96 -9.14 13.17
C ASN A 518 64.68 -9.37 12.38
N THR A 519 63.70 -8.48 12.55
CA THR A 519 62.92 -7.91 11.44
C THR A 519 62.16 -6.71 11.97
N GLU A 520 62.61 -5.54 11.53
CA GLU A 520 62.02 -4.24 11.84
C GLU A 520 60.65 -4.08 11.17
N ALA A 521 59.73 -3.45 11.91
CA ALA A 521 58.45 -2.95 11.42
C ALA A 521 58.61 -1.58 10.75
N PRO A 522 57.76 -1.21 9.77
CA PRO A 522 57.57 0.18 9.39
C PRO A 522 56.09 0.59 9.53
N TRP A 523 55.65 0.96 10.74
CA TRP A 523 54.35 1.64 10.93
C TRP A 523 54.40 2.63 12.10
N ARG A 524 55.01 3.80 11.87
CA ARG A 524 54.73 5.05 12.64
C ARG A 524 55.10 6.28 11.81
N SER A 525 54.18 6.75 10.98
CA SER A 525 54.09 8.18 10.63
C SER A 525 52.82 8.44 9.82
N MET A 526 51.76 8.91 10.46
CA MET A 526 50.81 9.89 9.92
C MET A 526 49.71 10.14 10.94
N GLU A 527 49.89 11.22 11.73
CA GLU A 527 48.89 12.24 12.14
C GLU A 527 49.45 13.03 13.34
N PRO A 528 49.36 14.38 13.33
CA PRO A 528 48.07 15.04 13.55
C PRO A 528 47.81 16.24 12.64
N ALA A 529 46.72 16.19 11.87
CA ALA A 529 46.20 17.35 11.15
C ALA A 529 44.66 17.31 10.99
N ILE A 530 43.91 16.86 12.00
CA ILE A 530 42.44 16.94 12.00
C ILE A 530 41.92 17.24 13.42
N ILE A 531 42.38 18.34 14.02
CA ILE A 531 41.69 18.99 15.15
C ILE A 531 41.89 20.50 14.97
N SER A 532 41.13 21.12 14.06
CA SER A 532 41.12 22.58 13.89
C SER A 532 39.89 23.12 13.15
N GLU A 533 39.27 22.36 12.24
CA GLU A 533 38.20 22.92 11.38
C GLU A 533 36.76 22.70 11.86
N LEU A 534 36.52 22.00 12.98
CA LEU A 534 35.16 21.73 13.46
C LEU A 534 34.65 22.75 14.50
N ASP A 535 35.50 23.64 15.02
CA ASP A 535 35.13 24.59 16.08
C ASP A 535 34.72 25.99 15.53
N GLN A 536 34.88 26.21 14.22
CA GLN A 536 34.61 27.51 13.59
C GLN A 536 33.22 27.60 12.92
N ALA A 537 32.58 26.48 12.58
CA ALA A 537 31.27 26.47 11.92
C ALA A 537 30.07 26.61 12.87
N THR A 538 30.27 26.46 14.18
CA THR A 538 29.17 26.40 15.17
C THR A 538 28.87 27.74 15.84
N ARG A 539 29.60 28.82 15.53
CA ARG A 539 29.44 30.14 16.20
C ARG A 539 28.64 31.20 15.43
N GLU A 540 28.19 30.96 14.19
CA GLU A 540 27.60 32.03 13.35
C GLU A 540 26.10 31.92 13.03
N ALA A 541 25.33 31.02 13.65
CA ALA A 541 23.88 30.91 13.37
C ALA A 541 23.01 31.20 14.60
N LEU A 542 22.75 32.49 14.87
CA LEU A 542 21.72 32.94 15.82
C LEU A 542 21.08 34.25 15.34
N PRO A 543 19.79 34.27 14.95
CA PRO A 543 19.02 35.50 14.92
C PRO A 543 18.12 35.61 16.14
N LYS A 544 18.32 36.70 16.88
CA LYS A 544 17.40 37.27 17.87
C LYS A 544 16.15 37.82 17.16
N GLY A 545 14.97 37.68 17.77
CA GLY A 545 13.79 38.44 17.34
C GLY A 545 12.48 38.00 18.00
N ILE A 546 12.21 38.50 19.20
CA ILE A 546 10.88 38.47 19.85
C ILE A 546 10.23 39.84 19.60
N LEU A 547 9.04 39.89 19.01
CA LEU A 547 8.06 40.96 19.24
C LEU A 547 6.62 40.46 19.00
N LYS A 548 5.73 41.05 19.80
CA LYS A 548 4.31 40.74 20.07
C LYS A 548 3.38 41.02 18.87
N ASN A 549 2.22 40.37 18.85
CA ASN A 549 0.90 41.05 18.92
C ASN A 549 -0.28 40.06 18.97
N SER A 550 -1.23 40.39 19.85
CA SER A 550 -2.55 39.82 20.00
C SER A 550 -3.60 40.66 19.25
N ASP A 551 -4.81 40.10 19.14
CA ASP A 551 -6.11 40.74 18.88
C ASP A 551 -6.64 40.66 17.44
N ALA A 552 -7.72 39.89 17.27
CA ALA A 552 -8.74 40.08 16.23
C ALA A 552 -10.06 39.45 16.69
N ASP A 553 -11.03 40.30 17.06
CA ASP A 553 -12.43 39.93 17.30
C ASP A 553 -13.36 40.73 16.39
N ALA A 554 -14.32 39.99 15.83
CA ALA A 554 -15.68 40.35 15.39
C ALA A 554 -15.94 41.61 14.53
N ALA A 555 -16.36 41.38 13.28
CA ALA A 555 -17.23 42.30 12.54
C ALA A 555 -18.48 41.56 12.04
N ALA A 556 -19.64 42.05 12.50
CA ALA A 556 -20.97 41.61 12.15
C ALA A 556 -21.39 42.08 10.75
N LEU A 557 -22.19 41.27 10.06
CA LEU A 557 -22.85 41.61 8.80
C LEU A 557 -24.37 41.55 8.99
N GLU A 558 -25.01 42.69 8.74
CA GLU A 558 -26.46 42.92 8.82
C GLU A 558 -27.24 42.02 7.86
N LEU A 559 -28.38 41.50 8.34
CA LEU A 559 -29.32 40.68 7.59
C LEU A 559 -30.64 41.45 7.41
N THR A 560 -31.04 41.58 6.14
CA THR A 560 -32.26 42.21 5.66
C THR A 560 -33.52 41.41 6.02
N GLN A 561 -34.65 42.12 6.06
CA GLN A 561 -35.93 41.81 6.69
C GLN A 561 -36.66 40.53 6.21
N VAL A 562 -37.26 39.78 7.15
CA VAL A 562 -38.18 38.63 6.96
C VAL A 562 -39.56 38.98 7.56
N PRO A 563 -40.70 38.51 7.00
CA PRO A 563 -42.03 38.88 7.47
C PRO A 563 -42.35 38.36 8.87
N ALA A 564 -43.13 39.13 9.61
CA ALA A 564 -43.46 38.91 11.02
C ALA A 564 -44.07 37.52 11.32
N GLY A 565 -43.55 36.86 12.37
CA GLY A 565 -44.42 36.07 13.26
C GLY A 565 -44.06 34.62 13.58
N LYS A 566 -42.92 34.04 13.17
CA LYS A 566 -42.47 32.73 13.67
C LYS A 566 -40.95 32.68 13.83
N TYR A 567 -40.48 32.60 15.08
CA TYR A 567 -39.08 32.24 15.38
C TYR A 567 -38.92 30.72 15.27
N PRO A 568 -37.76 30.22 14.79
CA PRO A 568 -37.51 28.79 14.78
C PRO A 568 -37.55 28.23 16.20
N SER A 569 -38.29 27.14 16.40
CA SER A 569 -38.38 26.47 17.70
C SER A 569 -37.04 25.82 18.10
N ARG A 570 -36.22 25.45 17.11
CA ARG A 570 -34.85 24.93 17.26
C ARG A 570 -34.14 24.94 15.90
N ILE A 571 -32.82 24.83 15.94
CA ILE A 571 -31.98 24.54 14.77
C ILE A 571 -31.57 23.06 14.86
N ASN A 572 -31.74 22.29 13.78
CA ASN A 572 -31.32 20.89 13.77
C ASN A 572 -29.78 20.77 13.61
N PRO A 573 -29.18 19.58 13.79
CA PRO A 573 -27.72 19.40 13.65
C PRO A 573 -27.14 19.77 12.28
N ASN A 574 -28.00 19.91 11.25
CA ASN A 574 -27.61 20.32 9.90
C ASN A 574 -27.71 21.84 9.69
N GLY A 575 -27.93 22.63 10.74
CA GLY A 575 -28.06 24.08 10.66
C GLY A 575 -29.40 24.58 10.10
N GLN A 576 -30.40 23.70 9.95
CA GLN A 576 -31.70 24.07 9.38
C GLN A 576 -32.67 24.51 10.47
N ALA A 577 -33.43 25.57 10.19
CA ALA A 577 -34.51 26.05 11.04
C ALA A 577 -35.67 25.03 11.07
N VAL A 578 -36.06 24.60 12.29
CA VAL A 578 -37.19 23.70 12.53
C VAL A 578 -38.31 24.45 13.24
N TYR A 579 -39.52 24.36 12.69
CA TYR A 579 -40.73 24.95 13.25
C TYR A 579 -41.66 23.84 13.71
N HIS A 580 -42.05 23.88 14.98
CA HIS A 580 -43.09 23.00 15.52
C HIS A 580 -44.43 23.73 15.49
N ASP A 581 -45.45 23.11 14.89
CA ASP A 581 -46.83 23.58 15.00
C ASP A 581 -47.54 22.83 16.13
N PRO A 582 -47.76 23.47 17.29
CA PRO A 582 -48.35 22.81 18.45
C PRO A 582 -49.80 22.39 18.26
N GLN A 583 -50.51 22.91 17.25
CA GLN A 583 -51.90 22.51 16.99
C GLN A 583 -52.00 21.21 16.20
N SER A 584 -51.05 20.96 15.30
CA SER A 584 -51.03 19.75 14.46
C SER A 584 -50.04 18.69 14.94
N GLY A 585 -49.11 19.04 15.85
CA GLY A 585 -48.02 18.16 16.28
C GLY A 585 -46.97 17.92 15.19
N ARG A 586 -46.95 18.76 14.15
CA ARG A 586 -46.08 18.58 12.98
C ARG A 586 -44.84 19.45 13.06
N TYR A 587 -43.79 19.00 12.38
CA TYR A 587 -42.53 19.73 12.26
C TYR A 587 -42.29 20.16 10.81
N TYR A 588 -41.88 21.40 10.60
CA TYR A 588 -41.51 21.94 9.29
C TYR A 588 -40.02 22.24 9.27
N VAL A 589 -39.32 21.74 8.25
CA VAL A 589 -37.89 21.98 8.03
C VAL A 589 -37.69 22.73 6.72
N HIS A 590 -36.94 23.83 6.78
CA HIS A 590 -36.61 24.62 5.60
C HIS A 590 -35.56 23.90 4.73
N ILE A 591 -35.85 23.72 3.44
CA ILE A 591 -34.90 23.12 2.49
C ILE A 591 -34.20 24.23 1.69
N PRO A 592 -32.87 24.40 1.82
CA PRO A 592 -32.16 25.54 1.25
C PRO A 592 -32.02 25.53 -0.29
N TYR A 593 -32.39 24.45 -0.98
CA TYR A 593 -32.15 24.27 -2.42
C TYR A 593 -33.39 24.44 -3.32
N GLY A 594 -34.52 24.92 -2.79
CA GLY A 594 -35.71 25.26 -3.57
C GLY A 594 -36.33 26.56 -3.07
N GLN A 595 -36.80 27.42 -3.98
CA GLN A 595 -37.46 28.69 -3.63
C GLN A 595 -38.59 28.47 -2.60
N GLY A 596 -38.31 28.73 -1.32
CA GLY A 596 -39.31 28.73 -0.24
C GLY A 596 -39.99 27.39 0.05
N SER A 597 -39.35 26.25 -0.25
CA SER A 597 -39.96 24.92 -0.02
C SER A 597 -39.75 24.41 1.41
N TRP A 598 -40.84 23.90 2.01
CA TRP A 598 -40.85 23.29 3.33
C TRP A 598 -41.16 21.80 3.25
N GLN A 599 -40.43 20.96 4.00
CA GLN A 599 -40.79 19.57 4.26
C GLN A 599 -41.55 19.46 5.56
N GLU A 600 -42.69 18.78 5.53
CA GLU A 600 -43.56 18.51 6.68
C GLU A 600 -43.30 17.10 7.20
N PHE A 601 -43.07 16.99 8.51
CA PHE A 601 -42.83 15.73 9.21
C PHE A 601 -43.92 15.51 10.26
N ASP A 602 -44.34 14.26 10.43
CA ASP A 602 -45.21 13.86 11.54
C ASP A 602 -44.42 13.72 12.86
N GLN A 603 -45.13 13.35 13.93
CA GLN A 603 -44.53 13.13 15.26
C GLN A 603 -43.51 11.98 15.32
N ASN A 604 -43.49 11.08 14.33
CA ASN A 604 -42.54 9.98 14.23
C ASN A 604 -41.31 10.33 13.38
N GLY A 605 -41.28 11.54 12.80
CA GLY A 605 -40.20 11.98 11.91
C GLY A 605 -40.32 11.47 10.48
N GLU A 606 -41.49 11.00 10.06
CA GLU A 606 -41.75 10.61 8.67
C GLU A 606 -42.23 11.81 7.85
N VAL A 607 -41.78 11.91 6.60
CA VAL A 607 -42.19 12.98 5.68
C VAL A 607 -43.63 12.75 5.23
N VAL A 608 -44.52 13.69 5.54
CA VAL A 608 -45.94 13.63 5.20
C VAL A 608 -46.36 14.63 4.11
N GLY A 609 -45.50 15.58 3.74
CA GLY A 609 -45.78 16.53 2.66
C GLY A 609 -44.62 17.46 2.29
N THR A 610 -44.74 18.08 1.11
CA THR A 610 -43.86 19.17 0.62
C THR A 610 -44.71 20.28 0.03
N THR A 611 -44.52 21.51 0.51
CA THR A 611 -45.27 22.68 0.03
C THR A 611 -44.32 23.68 -0.63
N GLY A 612 -44.56 24.01 -1.90
CA GLY A 612 -43.82 25.04 -2.65
C GLY A 612 -44.68 26.27 -2.90
N ILE A 613 -44.11 27.47 -2.70
CA ILE A 613 -44.79 28.74 -3.01
C ILE A 613 -44.56 29.08 -4.49
N GLY A 614 -45.60 29.02 -5.31
CA GLY A 614 -45.55 29.54 -6.69
C GLY A 614 -45.70 31.06 -6.69
N MET A 615 -44.64 31.81 -6.97
CA MET A 615 -44.72 33.25 -7.26
C MET A 615 -44.76 33.49 -8.77
N GLN A 616 -45.85 34.10 -9.25
CA GLN A 616 -45.94 34.70 -10.58
C GLN A 616 -45.00 35.92 -10.68
N GLN A 617 -44.16 35.96 -11.72
CA GLN A 617 -43.28 37.09 -12.02
C GLN A 617 -44.06 38.30 -12.54
N ARG A 618 -43.76 39.50 -12.02
CA ARG A 618 -44.02 40.80 -12.67
C ARG A 618 -42.78 41.24 -13.46
N PRO A 619 -42.93 41.81 -14.67
CA PRO A 619 -41.80 42.20 -15.52
C PRO A 619 -41.29 43.61 -15.19
N GLY A 620 -39.96 43.77 -15.14
CA GLY A 620 -39.27 45.06 -15.30
C GLY A 620 -38.30 45.45 -14.18
N ALA A 621 -37.02 45.07 -14.31
CA ALA A 621 -35.86 45.80 -13.73
C ALA A 621 -34.54 45.34 -14.40
N PRO A 622 -33.53 46.21 -14.54
CA PRO A 622 -32.44 46.06 -15.52
C PRO A 622 -31.18 45.36 -14.98
N LYS A 623 -30.38 44.81 -15.93
CA LYS A 623 -29.09 44.13 -15.72
C LYS A 623 -27.97 45.11 -15.33
N ALA A 624 -27.15 44.73 -14.35
CA ALA A 624 -25.88 45.38 -14.03
C ALA A 624 -24.69 44.56 -14.58
N SER A 625 -23.65 45.29 -14.98
CA SER A 625 -22.54 44.93 -15.85
C SER A 625 -21.31 44.34 -15.16
N ASP A 626 -20.51 43.65 -15.98
CA ASP A 626 -19.16 43.12 -15.78
C ASP A 626 -18.19 44.04 -15.01
N THR A 627 -17.30 43.43 -14.22
CA THR A 627 -16.02 44.03 -13.85
C THR A 627 -14.93 42.96 -13.79
N THR A 628 -13.96 43.09 -14.70
CA THR A 628 -12.72 42.30 -14.81
C THR A 628 -11.69 42.78 -13.79
N VAL A 629 -11.02 41.83 -13.11
CA VAL A 629 -9.92 42.09 -12.18
C VAL A 629 -8.58 41.76 -12.83
N ARG A 630 -7.62 42.68 -12.65
CA ARG A 630 -6.25 42.68 -13.16
C ARG A 630 -5.32 41.70 -12.42
N ASP A 631 -4.38 41.19 -13.20
CA ASP A 631 -3.24 40.33 -12.86
C ASP A 631 -1.98 41.16 -12.52
N PRO A 632 -1.14 40.80 -11.52
CA PRO A 632 0.16 41.44 -11.32
C PRO A 632 1.35 40.53 -11.71
N ARG A 633 2.27 41.15 -12.46
CA ARG A 633 3.54 40.65 -12.99
C ARG A 633 4.53 40.15 -11.91
N VAL A 634 5.26 39.09 -12.24
CA VAL A 634 6.46 38.60 -11.52
C VAL A 634 7.72 38.93 -12.32
N HIS A 635 8.74 39.46 -11.65
CA HIS A 635 10.08 39.75 -12.19
C HIS A 635 10.95 38.48 -12.22
N LEU A 636 11.53 38.17 -13.39
CA LEU A 636 12.59 37.16 -13.56
C LEU A 636 13.96 37.76 -13.23
N ALA A 637 14.75 37.05 -12.43
CA ALA A 637 16.19 37.25 -12.28
C ALA A 637 16.95 36.13 -13.02
N GLN A 638 17.92 36.53 -13.85
CA GLN A 638 18.80 35.65 -14.63
C GLN A 638 19.95 35.10 -13.75
N ALA A 639 20.29 33.83 -13.93
CA ALA A 639 21.50 33.21 -13.37
C ALA A 639 22.48 32.86 -14.51
N GLY A 640 23.78 33.10 -14.28
CA GLY A 640 24.88 32.89 -15.23
C GLY A 640 25.35 31.43 -15.35
N PRO A 641 26.39 31.17 -16.18
CA PRO A 641 26.75 29.82 -16.61
C PRO A 641 27.60 29.05 -15.59
N TYR A 642 27.36 27.74 -15.48
CA TYR A 642 28.10 26.82 -14.60
C TYR A 642 28.78 25.72 -15.43
N THR A 643 30.03 25.41 -15.11
CA THR A 643 30.86 24.32 -15.66
C THR A 643 30.66 23.01 -14.87
N PRO A 644 30.67 21.83 -15.51
CA PRO A 644 30.39 20.57 -14.81
C PRO A 644 31.61 19.99 -14.10
N ALA A 645 31.39 19.44 -12.89
CA ALA A 645 32.31 18.58 -12.15
C ALA A 645 32.02 17.09 -12.45
N PRO A 646 32.98 16.17 -12.25
CA PRO A 646 32.85 14.77 -12.69
C PRO A 646 31.94 13.92 -11.78
N ALA A 647 31.30 12.92 -12.38
CA ALA A 647 30.31 12.03 -11.77
C ALA A 647 30.89 11.08 -10.69
N PRO A 648 30.15 10.79 -9.60
CA PRO A 648 30.54 9.76 -8.63
C PRO A 648 30.20 8.35 -9.13
N SER A 649 30.94 7.34 -8.65
CA SER A 649 30.73 5.91 -8.95
C SER A 649 29.55 5.32 -8.17
N ASN A 650 28.94 4.27 -8.75
CA ASN A 650 27.69 3.61 -8.33
C ASN A 650 27.69 2.93 -6.95
N ASP A 651 28.81 2.91 -6.22
CA ASP A 651 28.96 2.05 -5.03
C ASP A 651 28.35 2.65 -3.74
N ASN A 652 27.74 3.83 -3.80
CA ASN A 652 27.21 4.55 -2.62
C ASN A 652 25.70 4.86 -2.66
N LEU A 653 24.91 4.18 -3.52
CA LEU A 653 23.48 4.47 -3.65
C LEU A 653 22.63 3.71 -2.64
N GLU A 654 21.68 4.41 -2.00
CA GLU A 654 20.72 3.81 -1.06
C GLU A 654 19.65 2.96 -1.80
N PRO A 655 19.12 1.89 -1.17
CA PRO A 655 18.17 0.95 -1.79
C PRO A 655 16.92 1.61 -2.38
N ALA A 656 16.46 2.71 -1.81
CA ALA A 656 15.27 3.44 -2.28
C ALA A 656 15.52 4.18 -3.62
N CYS A 657 16.72 4.75 -3.83
CA CYS A 657 17.05 5.38 -5.11
C CYS A 657 17.37 4.33 -6.19
N ILE A 658 17.90 3.15 -5.81
CA ILE A 658 18.10 2.02 -6.74
C ILE A 658 16.78 1.54 -7.37
N VAL A 659 15.70 1.45 -6.57
CA VAL A 659 14.36 1.02 -7.04
C VAL A 659 13.72 2.06 -7.97
N ALA A 660 13.91 3.36 -7.70
CA ALA A 660 13.43 4.42 -8.58
C ALA A 660 14.14 4.41 -9.94
N THR A 661 15.46 4.19 -9.96
CA THR A 661 16.27 4.05 -11.18
C THR A 661 15.86 2.81 -11.99
N HIS A 662 15.60 1.68 -11.31
CA HIS A 662 15.14 0.45 -11.96
C HIS A 662 13.74 0.59 -12.59
N LEU A 663 12.80 1.27 -11.92
CA LEU A 663 11.45 1.54 -12.46
C LEU A 663 11.47 2.51 -13.65
N CYS A 664 12.41 3.47 -13.66
CA CYS A 664 12.60 4.39 -14.78
C CYS A 664 13.16 3.67 -16.03
N MET A 665 14.03 2.67 -15.86
CA MET A 665 14.62 1.89 -16.96
C MET A 665 13.67 0.84 -17.58
N MET A 666 12.63 0.39 -16.88
CA MET A 666 11.69 -0.63 -17.39
C MET A 666 10.54 -0.07 -18.25
N SER A 667 10.49 1.25 -18.46
CA SER A 667 9.50 1.91 -19.33
C SER A 667 10.11 2.18 -20.71
N ALA A 668 9.51 1.67 -21.80
CA ALA A 668 10.06 1.76 -23.16
C ALA A 668 10.37 3.21 -23.60
N PRO A 669 11.47 3.47 -24.34
CA PRO A 669 12.09 4.80 -24.38
C PRO A 669 11.52 5.72 -25.48
N PRO A 670 11.32 7.01 -25.20
CA PRO A 670 11.55 8.10 -26.14
C PRO A 670 13.03 8.56 -26.11
N PRO A 671 13.52 9.34 -27.10
CA PRO A 671 14.96 9.57 -27.33
C PRO A 671 15.73 10.31 -26.22
N ASP A 672 15.06 10.86 -25.20
CA ASP A 672 15.68 11.66 -24.12
C ASP A 672 15.72 10.94 -22.75
N GLY A 673 15.52 9.62 -22.71
CA GLY A 673 15.35 8.85 -21.47
C GLY A 673 16.52 8.89 -20.48
N SER A 674 17.76 9.05 -20.96
CA SER A 674 18.96 9.03 -20.10
C SER A 674 19.12 10.31 -19.26
N ALA A 675 18.78 11.48 -19.81
CA ALA A 675 18.86 12.75 -19.09
C ALA A 675 17.80 12.84 -17.99
N ARG A 676 16.61 12.28 -18.22
CA ARG A 676 15.51 12.24 -17.23
C ARG A 676 15.82 11.32 -16.06
N CYS A 677 16.44 10.16 -16.31
CA CYS A 677 16.85 9.25 -15.25
C CYS A 677 17.92 9.88 -14.34
N MET A 678 18.93 10.55 -14.92
CA MET A 678 19.96 11.24 -14.15
C MET A 678 19.41 12.40 -13.30
N GLN A 679 18.46 13.19 -13.83
CA GLN A 679 17.83 14.27 -13.07
C GLN A 679 16.95 13.77 -11.92
N ALA A 680 16.26 12.64 -12.09
CA ALA A 680 15.47 12.02 -11.04
C ALA A 680 16.35 11.43 -9.93
N GLU A 681 17.48 10.83 -10.29
CA GLU A 681 18.47 10.31 -9.35
C GLU A 681 19.13 11.44 -8.53
N GLU A 682 19.56 12.51 -9.20
CA GLU A 682 20.14 13.68 -8.54
C GLU A 682 19.14 14.36 -7.58
N ALA A 683 17.87 14.45 -7.98
CA ALA A 683 16.81 14.96 -7.11
C ALA A 683 16.52 14.04 -5.90
N CYS A 684 16.58 12.71 -6.07
CA CYS A 684 16.44 11.72 -4.99
C CYS A 684 17.54 11.91 -3.93
N VAL A 685 18.80 11.99 -4.40
CA VAL A 685 19.97 12.13 -3.52
C VAL A 685 19.95 13.46 -2.77
N ARG A 686 19.64 14.58 -3.45
CA ARG A 686 19.50 15.90 -2.80
C ARG A 686 18.36 15.91 -1.79
N GLY A 687 17.24 15.27 -2.09
CA GLY A 687 16.09 15.20 -1.17
C GLY A 687 16.38 14.41 0.09
N ALA A 688 17.06 13.26 -0.04
CA ALA A 688 17.51 12.46 1.11
C ALA A 688 18.51 13.22 1.99
N ALA A 689 19.40 14.04 1.41
CA ALA A 689 20.33 14.88 2.16
C ALA A 689 19.61 15.99 2.95
N ILE A 690 18.60 16.65 2.36
CA ILE A 690 17.83 17.72 3.02
C ILE A 690 16.98 17.15 4.17
N VAL A 691 16.33 16.01 3.98
CA VAL A 691 15.55 15.35 5.04
C VAL A 691 16.46 14.94 6.21
N ARG A 692 17.66 14.41 5.93
CA ARG A 692 18.65 14.09 6.96
C ARG A 692 19.14 15.32 7.73
N ALA A 693 19.45 16.41 7.03
CA ALA A 693 19.87 17.66 7.66
C ALA A 693 18.78 18.23 8.58
N ALA A 694 17.51 18.17 8.14
CA ALA A 694 16.38 18.64 8.93
C ALA A 694 16.08 17.73 10.15
N GLN A 695 16.25 16.41 10.01
CA GLN A 695 16.12 15.46 11.12
C GLN A 695 17.26 15.61 12.15
N ALA A 696 18.50 15.81 11.69
CA ALA A 696 19.64 16.12 12.55
C ALA A 696 19.44 17.44 13.33
N ALA A 697 18.66 18.37 12.76
CA ALA A 697 18.24 19.61 13.41
C ALA A 697 16.97 19.48 14.29
N GLY A 698 16.46 18.26 14.50
CA GLY A 698 15.34 18.00 15.42
C GLY A 698 13.94 18.16 14.83
N ALA A 699 13.80 18.31 13.51
CA ALA A 699 12.48 18.38 12.88
C ALA A 699 11.81 17.00 12.83
N THR A 700 10.61 16.89 13.42
CA THR A 700 9.89 15.62 13.58
C THR A 700 8.90 15.30 12.45
N ASN A 701 8.67 16.24 11.53
CA ASN A 701 7.78 16.08 10.36
C ASN A 701 8.36 16.83 9.14
N VAL A 702 9.18 16.15 8.35
CA VAL A 702 9.76 16.71 7.11
C VAL A 702 9.36 15.81 5.95
N GLU A 703 8.49 16.31 5.08
CA GLU A 703 8.20 15.71 3.78
C GLU A 703 8.94 16.50 2.69
N GLY A 704 9.72 15.79 1.86
CA GLY A 704 10.30 16.38 0.66
C GLY A 704 9.32 16.29 -0.50
N ARG A 705 8.91 17.44 -1.06
CA ARG A 705 8.24 17.54 -2.36
C ARG A 705 9.18 18.15 -3.38
N PHE A 706 9.39 17.46 -4.49
CA PHE A 706 10.27 17.94 -5.57
C PHE A 706 9.45 18.06 -6.84
N SER A 707 9.34 19.27 -7.38
CA SER A 707 8.62 19.55 -8.62
C SER A 707 9.60 19.63 -9.79
N PHE A 708 9.24 18.99 -10.90
CA PHE A 708 9.98 19.07 -12.15
C PHE A 708 9.41 20.18 -13.06
N PRO A 709 10.18 20.69 -14.04
CA PRO A 709 9.73 21.73 -14.97
C PRO A 709 8.47 21.38 -15.78
N ASP A 710 8.14 20.09 -15.90
CA ASP A 710 6.93 19.59 -16.59
C ASP A 710 5.70 19.48 -15.67
N GLY A 711 5.83 19.87 -14.39
CA GLY A 711 4.75 19.86 -13.40
C GLY A 711 4.56 18.54 -12.66
N THR A 712 5.36 17.50 -12.95
CA THR A 712 5.38 16.28 -12.13
C THR A 712 6.05 16.53 -10.78
N TYR A 713 5.68 15.78 -9.74
CA TYR A 713 6.37 15.84 -8.46
C TYR A 713 6.53 14.48 -7.80
N VAL A 714 7.60 14.35 -7.01
CA VAL A 714 7.91 13.17 -6.20
C VAL A 714 7.73 13.52 -4.73
N VAL A 715 7.04 12.64 -4.00
CA VAL A 715 6.84 12.73 -2.55
C VAL A 715 7.60 11.59 -1.88
N VAL A 716 8.46 11.91 -0.91
CA VAL A 716 9.21 10.93 -0.12
C VAL A 716 8.61 10.86 1.30
N PRO A 717 7.86 9.80 1.65
CA PRO A 717 7.18 9.71 2.94
C PRO A 717 8.08 9.21 4.08
N ARG A 718 7.62 9.47 5.31
CA ARG A 718 8.27 9.35 6.64
C ARG A 718 8.83 7.98 7.05
N VAL A 719 8.53 6.86 6.37
CA VAL A 719 8.81 5.51 6.93
C VAL A 719 9.81 4.75 6.05
N LEU A 720 10.94 4.34 6.67
CA LEU A 720 11.85 3.32 6.14
C LEU A 720 11.03 2.08 5.74
N GLY A 721 10.76 1.91 4.44
CA GLY A 721 10.04 0.76 3.89
C GLY A 721 8.89 1.07 2.94
N MET A 722 8.48 2.33 2.74
CA MET A 722 7.48 2.67 1.72
C MET A 722 8.10 3.19 0.42
N ARG A 723 7.56 2.72 -0.72
CA ARG A 723 7.99 3.08 -2.07
C ARG A 723 7.70 4.55 -2.37
N ALA A 724 8.60 5.21 -3.12
CA ALA A 724 8.37 6.54 -3.66
C ALA A 724 7.24 6.52 -4.71
N TRP A 725 6.45 7.59 -4.79
CA TRP A 725 5.33 7.71 -5.73
C TRP A 725 5.62 8.81 -6.76
N VAL A 726 5.43 8.49 -8.03
CA VAL A 726 5.45 9.45 -9.14
C VAL A 726 4.01 9.75 -9.51
N VAL A 727 3.58 11.01 -9.39
CA VAL A 727 2.21 11.41 -9.70
C VAL A 727 2.21 12.22 -11.02
N PRO A 728 1.62 11.69 -12.10
CA PRO A 728 1.42 12.46 -13.33
C PRO A 728 0.27 13.47 -13.17
N ASN A 729 0.34 14.55 -13.96
CA ASN A 729 -0.56 15.71 -13.92
C ASN A 729 -2.06 15.37 -13.79
N GLY A 730 -2.76 16.03 -12.85
CA GLY A 730 -4.23 16.13 -12.84
C GLY A 730 -4.92 15.96 -11.48
N ARG A 731 -4.97 17.05 -10.70
CA ARG A 731 -5.62 17.26 -9.38
C ARG A 731 -4.86 16.73 -8.15
N PRO A 732 -4.73 17.56 -7.09
CA PRO A 732 -4.25 17.06 -5.81
C PRO A 732 -5.23 16.01 -5.26
N PRO A 733 -4.76 14.98 -4.53
CA PRO A 733 -5.66 14.26 -3.64
C PRO A 733 -6.29 15.28 -2.70
N ALA A 734 -7.61 15.40 -2.74
CA ALA A 734 -8.35 16.12 -1.72
C ALA A 734 -8.22 15.31 -0.43
N TRP A 735 -7.39 15.80 0.49
CA TRP A 735 -7.32 15.28 1.85
C TRP A 735 -8.46 15.93 2.64
N GLN A 736 -9.44 15.14 3.05
CA GLN A 736 -10.31 15.40 4.20
C GLN A 736 -10.15 14.25 5.18
#